data_AF-A0A931TK34-F1
#
_entry.id   AF-A0A931TK34-F1
#
_cell.length_a   1.000
_cell.length_b   1.000
_cell.length_c   1.000
_cell.angle_alpha   90.00
_cell.angle_beta   90.00
_cell.angle_gamma   90.00
#
_symmetry.space_group_name_H-M   'P 1'
#
loop_
_entity.id
_entity.type
_entity.pdbx_description
1 polymer ?
#
loop_
_entity_poly.entity_id
_entity_poly.type
_entity_poly.pdbx_seq_one_letter_code
_entity_poly.pdbx_strand_id
1 'polypeptide(L)'
;MVAVSPAQPQRSHLRVVLFSGGRGSGALTEQLVTNPRIALTVAINGYDDGASTGEVRRFLGDALGPSDFRKNAAHLTRLLGTRPVELVQLLDLRVDMDGDVRTAGERLIAAIDGQAAPADGPLASAARLAGALPVSLRGAVLERLRPFSRELQAGRPFRFCDCALGNVVFAGSFLLCARDFNRAVDDYCCGLMALPGGLIENVTDGRNAFLVGVDSDGRLLRSEEEIVDAKRRNRVEDIHLLDVAVSEEMRARLAADGRPAQDRFLREHSADRSVRLNPRLEPALADADLIVYAPGTQHSSLFPSYLTPGLSGAIARNLPAIKLLVTNIETDAEITGQSAVDIIDRAVFYLKEKGRLTIPTPCLITHYLVNDPRGGGPERPYVPLGRLESLEDPRLVRVGNYEEGITGRHDAAKILGPFVEAFLARWNDTQKVAVLFYEARTANKLVQSLLEMIRAGVRDLPLALTVFHDAPEPLDEPFAQSLGFAVRRLEGDESQRDRAFRKALADEHFDYVILFESSGMYNGEDVRTLASYLSMGRLDSVWGSRRLSVRDIEESYRLKYRRRAVAGAVSYLGSHALSLMYLGLYGRYVSDTLSAARAVRASDALAVPVPLTHKQANQHLLPILLGRKAEMFEVPVQFFSISPDQVRRTTAVDGLRAVGTVVRARFRGRA
;
A
#
# COMPACT_ATOMS: atom_id res chain seq x y z
N MET A 1 -23.15 14.39 -24.06
CA MET A 1 -23.10 14.10 -22.61
C MET A 1 -21.75 13.47 -22.31
N VAL A 2 -20.79 14.27 -21.84
CA VAL A 2 -19.53 13.74 -21.30
C VAL A 2 -19.86 13.21 -19.91
N ALA A 3 -19.61 11.93 -19.68
CA ALA A 3 -19.84 11.30 -18.39
C ALA A 3 -18.99 12.02 -17.34
N VAL A 4 -19.66 12.72 -16.43
CA VAL A 4 -19.06 13.17 -15.17
C VAL A 4 -18.62 11.91 -14.46
N SER A 5 -17.31 11.71 -14.36
CA SER A 5 -16.75 10.63 -13.55
C SER A 5 -17.26 10.83 -12.13
N PRO A 6 -17.92 9.83 -11.50
CA PRO A 6 -18.39 9.99 -10.13
C PRO A 6 -17.17 10.26 -9.25
N ALA A 7 -17.31 11.24 -8.35
CA ALA A 7 -16.33 11.52 -7.30
C ALA A 7 -15.85 10.20 -6.70
N GLN A 8 -14.54 9.97 -6.71
CA GLN A 8 -13.98 8.75 -6.13
C GLN A 8 -14.47 8.65 -4.68
N PRO A 9 -15.12 7.54 -4.29
CA PRO A 9 -15.54 7.37 -2.90
C PRO A 9 -14.29 7.50 -2.02
N GLN A 10 -14.38 8.36 -0.99
CA GLN A 10 -13.33 8.51 0.02
C GLN A 10 -12.96 7.10 0.53
N ARG A 11 -11.81 6.59 0.08
CA ARG A 11 -11.33 5.27 0.50
C ARG A 11 -10.97 5.38 1.98
N SER A 12 -11.71 4.67 2.83
CA SER A 12 -11.51 4.67 4.28
C SER A 12 -10.39 3.72 4.74
N HIS A 13 -9.97 2.78 3.89
CA HIS A 13 -9.02 1.72 4.26
C HIS A 13 -8.05 1.39 3.13
N LEU A 14 -6.82 1.04 3.52
CA LEU A 14 -5.74 0.57 2.66
C LEU A 14 -5.92 -0.92 2.42
N ARG A 15 -6.16 -1.30 1.17
CA ARG A 15 -6.41 -2.70 0.83
C ARG A 15 -5.09 -3.39 0.53
N VAL A 16 -4.73 -4.35 1.37
CA VAL A 16 -3.47 -5.08 1.29
C VAL A 16 -3.74 -6.56 1.07
N VAL A 17 -3.16 -7.13 0.01
CA VAL A 17 -3.14 -8.57 -0.20
C VAL A 17 -1.74 -9.09 0.09
N LEU A 18 -1.62 -9.99 1.07
CA LEU A 18 -0.36 -10.58 1.50
C LEU A 18 -0.34 -12.06 1.11
N PHE A 19 0.51 -12.44 0.15
CA PHE A 19 0.81 -13.85 -0.11
C PHE A 19 1.71 -14.37 0.99
N SER A 20 1.22 -15.36 1.74
CA SER A 20 1.95 -15.96 2.84
C SER A 20 1.86 -17.49 2.82
N GLY A 21 2.89 -18.12 3.36
CA GLY A 21 2.86 -19.53 3.75
C GLY A 21 2.59 -19.65 5.25
N GLY A 22 3.40 -20.47 5.94
CA GLY A 22 3.33 -20.68 7.39
C GLY A 22 3.69 -19.45 8.25
N ARG A 23 4.75 -19.54 9.07
CA ARG A 23 5.05 -18.54 10.11
C ARG A 23 5.94 -17.37 9.66
N GLY A 24 6.50 -17.43 8.46
CA GLY A 24 7.51 -16.48 7.97
C GLY A 24 7.02 -15.03 7.84
N SER A 25 5.71 -14.82 7.64
CA SER A 25 5.14 -13.48 7.49
C SER A 25 4.65 -12.83 8.80
N GLY A 26 4.84 -13.46 9.96
CA GLY A 26 4.17 -13.07 11.21
C GLY A 26 4.35 -11.59 11.57
N ALA A 27 5.59 -11.08 11.47
CA ALA A 27 5.89 -9.67 11.75
C ALA A 27 5.16 -8.71 10.80
N LEU A 28 5.08 -9.04 9.51
CA LEU A 28 4.36 -8.25 8.52
C LEU A 28 2.86 -8.27 8.77
N THR A 29 2.31 -9.46 9.05
CA THR A 29 0.90 -9.66 9.35
C THR A 29 0.48 -8.87 10.60
N GLU A 30 1.30 -8.88 11.66
CA GLU A 30 1.05 -8.15 12.90
C GLU A 30 0.92 -6.65 12.67
N GLN A 31 1.87 -6.04 11.97
CA GLN A 31 1.82 -4.60 11.70
C GLN A 31 0.61 -4.21 10.83
N LEU A 32 0.26 -5.05 9.85
CA LEU A 32 -0.85 -4.78 8.95
C LEU A 32 -2.21 -4.92 9.64
N VAL A 33 -2.41 -5.98 10.43
CA VAL A 33 -3.71 -6.29 11.05
C VAL A 33 -4.04 -5.40 12.25
N THR A 34 -3.02 -4.88 12.93
CA THR A 34 -3.19 -3.99 14.10
C THR A 34 -3.57 -2.55 13.71
N ASN A 35 -3.41 -2.17 12.43
CA ASN A 35 -3.77 -0.85 11.96
C ASN A 35 -5.24 -0.82 11.46
N PRO A 36 -6.14 -0.08 12.12
CA PRO A 36 -7.57 -0.07 11.76
C PRO A 36 -7.85 0.56 10.39
N ARG A 37 -6.88 1.29 9.81
CA ARG A 37 -6.99 1.87 8.46
C ARG A 37 -6.52 0.89 7.37
N ILE A 38 -6.21 -0.36 7.70
CA ILE A 38 -5.79 -1.38 6.74
C ILE A 38 -6.83 -2.49 6.69
N ALA A 39 -7.28 -2.83 5.48
CA ALA A 39 -8.03 -4.04 5.20
C ALA A 39 -7.07 -5.09 4.63
N LEU A 40 -6.75 -6.11 5.42
CA LEU A 40 -5.80 -7.16 5.08
C LEU A 40 -6.51 -8.42 4.56
N THR A 41 -6.02 -8.97 3.46
CA THR A 41 -6.31 -10.34 2.99
C THR A 41 -5.01 -11.13 2.92
N VAL A 42 -4.91 -12.21 3.68
CA VAL A 42 -3.78 -13.16 3.68
C VAL A 42 -4.13 -14.31 2.73
N ALA A 43 -3.42 -14.37 1.60
CA ALA A 43 -3.61 -15.37 0.56
C ALA A 43 -2.63 -16.54 0.77
N ILE A 44 -3.18 -17.73 1.02
CA ILE A 44 -2.44 -18.95 1.39
C ILE A 44 -2.79 -20.07 0.39
N ASN A 45 -1.88 -20.99 0.09
CA ASN A 45 -2.25 -22.24 -0.61
C ASN A 45 -2.26 -23.44 0.33
N GLY A 46 -2.96 -24.49 -0.08
CA GLY A 46 -3.05 -25.75 0.66
C GLY A 46 -2.38 -26.93 -0.05
N TYR A 47 -1.31 -26.73 -0.81
CA TYR A 47 -0.64 -27.83 -1.53
C TYR A 47 0.50 -28.48 -0.76
N ASP A 48 0.82 -27.99 0.44
CA ASP A 48 1.65 -28.66 1.45
C ASP A 48 1.12 -30.09 1.73
N ASP A 49 2.03 -31.06 1.77
CA ASP A 49 1.78 -32.45 2.15
C ASP A 49 2.78 -33.00 3.18
N GLY A 50 3.48 -32.14 3.93
CA GLY A 50 4.42 -32.53 4.98
C GLY A 50 3.74 -33.02 6.26
N ALA A 51 4.36 -34.01 6.93
CA ALA A 51 3.98 -34.51 8.26
C ALA A 51 2.46 -34.67 8.49
N SER A 52 1.90 -33.92 9.45
CA SER A 52 0.47 -33.94 9.81
C SER A 52 -0.46 -33.49 8.67
N THR A 53 0.01 -32.58 7.79
CA THR A 53 -0.75 -32.13 6.62
C THR A 53 -0.93 -33.28 5.64
N GLY A 54 0.16 -33.96 5.29
CA GLY A 54 0.17 -35.08 4.35
C GLY A 54 -0.72 -36.22 4.79
N GLU A 55 -0.73 -36.52 6.08
CA GLU A 55 -1.56 -37.59 6.62
C GLU A 55 -3.07 -37.28 6.53
N VAL A 56 -3.50 -36.03 6.77
CA VAL A 56 -4.90 -35.61 6.56
C VAL A 56 -5.27 -35.72 5.08
N ARG A 57 -4.40 -35.25 4.17
CA ARG A 57 -4.63 -35.32 2.73
C ARG A 57 -4.72 -36.76 2.24
N ARG A 58 -3.83 -37.65 2.71
CA ARG A 58 -3.84 -39.08 2.41
C ARG A 58 -5.12 -39.77 2.90
N PHE A 59 -5.56 -39.43 4.11
CA PHE A 59 -6.74 -40.03 4.74
C PHE A 59 -8.03 -39.66 4.01
N LEU A 60 -8.23 -38.37 3.72
CA LEU A 60 -9.42 -37.89 3.03
C LEU A 60 -9.38 -38.20 1.52
N GLY A 61 -8.20 -38.04 0.90
CA GLY A 61 -7.91 -38.34 -0.51
C GLY A 61 -8.26 -37.19 -1.48
N ASP A 62 -9.06 -36.23 -1.04
CA ASP A 62 -9.62 -35.14 -1.86
C ASP A 62 -9.50 -33.75 -1.20
N ALA A 63 -8.84 -33.67 -0.04
CA ALA A 63 -8.65 -32.42 0.68
C ALA A 63 -7.29 -31.77 0.39
N LEU A 64 -7.27 -30.44 0.45
CA LEU A 64 -6.04 -29.66 0.55
C LEU A 64 -5.48 -29.69 1.98
N GLY A 65 -4.22 -29.28 2.12
CA GLY A 65 -3.49 -29.22 3.36
C GLY A 65 -3.99 -28.12 4.31
N PRO A 66 -4.44 -28.45 5.54
CA PRO A 66 -5.01 -27.46 6.45
C PRO A 66 -3.98 -26.67 7.28
N SER A 67 -2.72 -27.13 7.34
CA SER A 67 -1.75 -26.64 8.34
C SER A 67 -1.45 -25.15 8.23
N ASP A 68 -1.21 -24.61 7.04
CA ASP A 68 -0.84 -23.20 6.91
C ASP A 68 -2.01 -22.24 7.16
N PHE A 69 -3.23 -22.63 6.74
CA PHE A 69 -4.47 -21.94 7.12
C PHE A 69 -4.64 -21.94 8.64
N ARG A 70 -4.47 -23.10 9.27
CA ARG A 70 -4.57 -23.26 10.73
C ARG A 70 -3.53 -22.42 11.47
N LYS A 71 -2.26 -22.47 11.07
CA LYS A 71 -1.17 -21.70 11.70
C LYS A 71 -1.44 -20.20 11.61
N ASN A 72 -1.87 -19.70 10.45
CA ASN A 72 -2.22 -18.29 10.27
C ASN A 72 -3.46 -17.91 11.07
N ALA A 73 -4.51 -18.75 11.07
CA ALA A 73 -5.70 -18.51 11.87
C ALA A 73 -5.37 -18.45 13.37
N ALA A 74 -4.60 -19.41 13.87
CA ALA A 74 -4.12 -19.44 15.26
C ALA A 74 -3.30 -18.19 15.62
N HIS A 75 -2.42 -17.73 14.74
CA HIS A 75 -1.63 -16.52 14.94
C HIS A 75 -2.52 -15.26 14.97
N LEU A 76 -3.39 -15.09 13.97
CA LEU A 76 -4.29 -13.94 13.85
C LEU A 76 -5.31 -13.87 14.99
N THR A 77 -5.83 -15.01 15.45
CA THR A 77 -6.75 -15.07 16.60
C THR A 77 -6.07 -14.58 17.88
N ARG A 78 -4.78 -14.92 18.09
CA ARG A 78 -4.02 -14.41 19.23
C ARG A 78 -3.80 -12.90 19.14
N LEU A 79 -3.42 -12.40 17.96
CA LEU A 79 -3.16 -10.98 17.73
C LEU A 79 -4.42 -10.11 17.89
N LEU A 80 -5.54 -10.57 17.35
CA LEU A 80 -6.80 -9.84 17.37
C LEU A 80 -7.63 -10.08 18.64
N GLY A 81 -7.26 -11.07 19.46
CA GLY A 81 -8.00 -11.44 20.67
C GLY A 81 -9.43 -11.92 20.39
N THR A 82 -9.69 -12.50 19.21
CA THR A 82 -11.06 -12.88 18.81
C THR A 82 -11.61 -14.08 19.58
N ARG A 83 -10.73 -14.94 20.13
CA ARG A 83 -11.09 -16.12 20.95
C ARG A 83 -10.08 -16.31 22.10
N PRO A 84 -10.44 -17.09 23.14
CA PRO A 84 -9.54 -17.40 24.25
C PRO A 84 -8.26 -18.11 23.80
N VAL A 85 -7.14 -17.85 24.49
CA VAL A 85 -5.83 -18.44 24.16
C VAL A 85 -5.83 -19.96 24.31
N GLU A 86 -6.65 -20.48 25.22
CA GLU A 86 -6.85 -21.89 25.51
C GLU A 86 -7.40 -22.63 24.29
N LEU A 87 -8.24 -21.99 23.46
CA LEU A 87 -8.75 -22.59 22.23
C LEU A 87 -7.60 -22.79 21.24
N VAL A 88 -6.75 -21.77 21.10
CA VAL A 88 -5.61 -21.84 20.19
C VAL A 88 -4.59 -22.87 20.68
N GLN A 89 -4.33 -22.93 21.99
CA GLN A 89 -3.48 -23.96 22.60
C GLN A 89 -4.04 -25.37 22.40
N LEU A 90 -5.37 -25.55 22.53
CA LEU A 90 -6.04 -26.82 22.26
C LEU A 90 -5.84 -27.24 20.80
N LEU A 91 -6.03 -26.34 19.85
CA LEU A 91 -5.90 -26.61 18.42
C LEU A 91 -4.44 -26.80 17.97
N ASP A 92 -3.47 -26.21 18.67
CA ASP A 92 -2.03 -26.41 18.45
C ASP A 92 -1.48 -27.69 19.10
N LEU A 93 -2.25 -28.33 19.99
CA LEU A 93 -1.82 -29.53 20.70
C LEU A 93 -1.52 -30.67 19.72
N ARG A 94 -0.35 -31.30 19.91
CA ARG A 94 0.03 -32.52 19.20
C ARG A 94 -0.59 -33.73 19.88
N VAL A 95 -1.48 -34.40 19.18
CA VAL A 95 -2.19 -35.58 19.67
C VAL A 95 -1.47 -36.83 19.17
N ASP A 96 -0.46 -37.28 19.92
CA ASP A 96 0.11 -38.61 19.67
C ASP A 96 -0.73 -39.67 20.38
N MET A 97 -1.26 -40.62 19.63
CA MET A 97 -2.28 -41.56 20.11
C MET A 97 -1.85 -42.99 19.83
N ASP A 98 -1.38 -43.66 20.88
CA ASP A 98 -1.15 -45.09 20.88
C ASP A 98 -2.46 -45.88 21.02
N GLY A 99 -2.58 -46.99 20.28
CA GLY A 99 -3.69 -47.96 20.38
C GLY A 99 -4.55 -48.11 19.11
N ASP A 100 -5.78 -48.61 19.27
CA ASP A 100 -6.71 -48.79 18.15
C ASP A 100 -7.16 -47.44 17.58
N VAL A 101 -6.64 -47.15 16.39
CA VAL A 101 -6.92 -45.94 15.60
C VAL A 101 -8.42 -45.71 15.40
N ARG A 102 -9.25 -46.76 15.34
CA ARG A 102 -10.71 -46.61 15.12
C ARG A 102 -11.43 -45.96 16.30
N THR A 103 -10.92 -46.13 17.52
CA THR A 103 -11.49 -45.55 18.75
C THR A 103 -10.85 -44.22 19.14
N ALA A 104 -9.77 -43.80 18.45
CA ALA A 104 -9.04 -42.57 18.77
C ALA A 104 -9.92 -41.31 18.65
N GLY A 105 -10.79 -41.25 17.63
CA GLY A 105 -11.75 -40.16 17.46
C GLY A 105 -12.75 -40.06 18.61
N GLU A 106 -13.30 -41.19 19.07
CA GLU A 106 -14.23 -41.22 20.20
C GLU A 106 -13.54 -40.85 21.52
N ARG A 107 -12.30 -41.31 21.73
CA ARG A 107 -11.49 -40.94 22.90
C ARG A 107 -11.21 -39.43 22.93
N LEU A 108 -10.90 -38.82 21.79
CA LEU A 108 -10.73 -37.36 21.67
C LEU A 108 -12.03 -36.61 21.96
N ILE A 109 -13.16 -37.08 21.41
CA ILE A 109 -14.48 -36.51 21.68
C ILE A 109 -14.80 -36.59 23.17
N ALA A 110 -14.64 -37.77 23.80
CA ALA A 110 -14.93 -37.97 25.22
C ALA A 110 -14.04 -37.10 26.14
N ALA A 111 -12.76 -36.94 25.79
CA ALA A 111 -11.85 -36.07 26.52
C ALA A 111 -12.25 -34.60 26.42
N ILE A 112 -12.60 -34.11 25.23
CA ILE A 112 -12.99 -32.71 25.01
C ILE A 112 -14.38 -32.41 25.57
N ASP A 113 -15.31 -33.36 25.52
CA ASP A 113 -16.66 -33.24 26.10
C ASP A 113 -16.65 -33.28 27.65
N GLY A 114 -15.55 -33.72 28.25
CA GLY A 114 -15.38 -33.85 29.70
C GLY A 114 -15.99 -35.13 30.28
N GLN A 115 -16.30 -36.12 29.43
CA GLN A 115 -16.81 -37.43 29.82
C GLN A 115 -15.71 -38.40 30.27
N ALA A 116 -14.46 -38.14 29.84
CA ALA A 116 -13.29 -38.90 30.25
C ALA A 116 -12.23 -37.95 30.81
N ALA A 117 -11.62 -38.33 31.94
CA ALA A 117 -10.47 -37.65 32.54
C ALA A 117 -9.25 -38.58 32.50
N PRO A 118 -8.50 -38.60 31.37
CA PRO A 118 -7.27 -39.37 31.29
C PRO A 118 -6.27 -38.88 32.35
N ALA A 119 -5.56 -39.81 32.98
CA ALA A 119 -4.62 -39.48 34.06
C ALA A 119 -3.42 -38.66 33.56
N ASP A 120 -2.87 -39.00 32.39
CA ASP A 120 -1.69 -38.36 31.79
C ASP A 120 -1.72 -38.39 30.25
N GLY A 121 -0.87 -37.56 29.63
CA GLY A 121 -0.62 -37.54 28.19
C GLY A 121 -1.41 -36.49 27.39
N PRO A 122 -1.37 -36.54 26.04
CA PRO A 122 -2.01 -35.55 25.17
C PRO A 122 -3.52 -35.42 25.40
N LEU A 123 -4.23 -36.52 25.64
CA LEU A 123 -5.68 -36.48 25.93
C LEU A 123 -6.00 -35.78 27.26
N ALA A 124 -5.17 -35.94 28.30
CA ALA A 124 -5.34 -35.24 29.57
C ALA A 124 -5.17 -33.73 29.38
N SER A 125 -4.18 -33.33 28.56
CA SER A 125 -3.97 -31.94 28.18
C SER A 125 -5.14 -31.38 27.38
N ALA A 126 -5.68 -32.14 26.43
CA ALA A 126 -6.87 -31.77 25.67
C ALA A 126 -8.10 -31.57 26.57
N ALA A 127 -8.36 -32.51 27.50
CA ALA A 127 -9.46 -32.41 28.45
C ALA A 127 -9.34 -31.18 29.37
N ARG A 128 -8.14 -30.90 29.88
CA ARG A 128 -7.85 -29.71 30.71
C ARG A 128 -8.08 -28.40 29.95
N LEU A 129 -7.55 -28.28 28.73
CA LEU A 129 -7.72 -27.09 27.90
C LEU A 129 -9.18 -26.91 27.48
N ALA A 130 -9.86 -27.98 27.07
CA ALA A 130 -11.29 -27.96 26.75
C ALA A 130 -12.15 -27.59 27.96
N GLY A 131 -11.78 -28.05 29.15
CA GLY A 131 -12.42 -27.71 30.43
C GLY A 131 -12.43 -26.21 30.73
N ALA A 132 -11.38 -25.49 30.32
CA ALA A 132 -11.27 -24.04 30.46
C ALA A 132 -12.08 -23.25 29.42
N LEU A 133 -12.57 -23.90 28.35
CA LEU A 133 -13.37 -23.25 27.31
C LEU A 133 -14.85 -23.11 27.70
N PRO A 134 -15.52 -22.02 27.26
CA PRO A 134 -16.97 -21.91 27.32
C PRO A 134 -17.66 -23.11 26.63
N VAL A 135 -18.80 -23.53 27.17
CA VAL A 135 -19.56 -24.70 26.67
C VAL A 135 -19.90 -24.56 25.18
N SER A 136 -20.27 -23.36 24.72
CA SER A 136 -20.55 -23.11 23.29
C SER A 136 -19.33 -23.33 22.39
N LEU A 137 -18.15 -22.89 22.84
CA LEU A 137 -16.89 -23.05 22.12
C LEU A 137 -16.44 -24.51 22.08
N ARG A 138 -16.55 -25.20 23.22
CA ARG A 138 -16.30 -26.65 23.31
C ARG A 138 -17.25 -27.42 22.37
N GLY A 139 -18.53 -27.06 22.36
CA GLY A 139 -19.53 -27.61 21.45
C GLY A 139 -19.16 -27.41 19.98
N ALA A 140 -18.68 -26.22 19.60
CA ALA A 140 -18.24 -25.94 18.24
C ALA A 140 -17.01 -26.78 17.81
N VAL A 141 -16.06 -27.04 18.71
CA VAL A 141 -14.93 -27.97 18.43
C VAL A 141 -15.45 -29.40 18.22
N LEU A 142 -16.35 -29.86 19.10
CA LEU A 142 -16.93 -31.21 19.04
C LEU A 142 -17.77 -31.44 17.78
N GLU A 143 -18.53 -30.43 17.35
CA GLU A 143 -19.31 -30.47 16.11
C GLU A 143 -18.45 -30.82 14.89
N ARG A 144 -17.22 -30.27 14.83
CA ARG A 144 -16.25 -30.53 13.78
C ARG A 144 -15.52 -31.87 13.95
N LEU A 145 -15.23 -32.28 15.19
CA LEU A 145 -14.59 -33.59 15.43
C LEU A 145 -15.49 -34.80 15.11
N ARG A 146 -16.81 -34.67 15.29
CA ARG A 146 -17.75 -35.79 15.08
C ARG A 146 -17.73 -36.35 13.64
N PRO A 147 -17.82 -35.54 12.57
CA PRO A 147 -17.66 -36.02 11.20
C PRO A 147 -16.34 -36.75 10.95
N PHE A 148 -15.22 -36.20 11.43
CA PHE A 148 -13.92 -36.85 11.29
C PHE A 148 -13.90 -38.23 11.98
N SER A 149 -14.45 -38.31 13.20
CA SER A 149 -14.55 -39.58 13.92
C SER A 149 -15.39 -40.63 13.17
N ARG A 150 -16.47 -40.21 12.49
CA ARG A 150 -17.28 -41.12 11.64
C ARG A 150 -16.48 -41.63 10.44
N GLU A 151 -15.71 -40.77 9.78
CA GLU A 151 -14.85 -41.17 8.66
C GLU A 151 -13.76 -42.15 9.12
N LEU A 152 -13.22 -41.97 10.33
CA LEU A 152 -12.23 -42.86 10.92
C LEU A 152 -12.79 -44.27 11.16
N GLN A 153 -14.05 -44.36 11.58
CA GLN A 153 -14.76 -45.63 11.77
C GLN A 153 -15.05 -46.33 10.44
N ALA A 154 -15.27 -45.58 9.36
CA ALA A 154 -15.51 -46.11 8.01
C ALA A 154 -14.31 -46.88 7.40
N GLY A 155 -13.13 -46.84 8.05
CA GLY A 155 -12.12 -47.89 7.92
C GLY A 155 -10.85 -47.55 7.17
N ARG A 156 -10.59 -46.28 6.85
CA ARG A 156 -9.27 -45.83 6.40
C ARG A 156 -8.34 -45.67 7.61
N PRO A 157 -7.12 -46.25 7.60
CA PRO A 157 -6.18 -46.03 8.69
C PRO A 157 -5.71 -44.57 8.70
N PHE A 158 -5.67 -43.95 9.87
CA PHE A 158 -5.10 -42.62 10.12
C PHE A 158 -3.94 -42.71 11.12
N ARG A 159 -2.85 -41.99 10.89
CA ARG A 159 -1.70 -41.94 11.79
C ARG A 159 -1.71 -40.63 12.57
N PHE A 160 -1.78 -40.73 13.89
CA PHE A 160 -1.82 -39.56 14.77
C PHE A 160 -0.44 -39.00 15.14
N CYS A 161 0.66 -39.67 14.73
CA CYS A 161 2.05 -39.22 14.90
C CYS A 161 2.23 -37.73 14.55
N ASP A 162 2.66 -36.93 15.53
CA ASP A 162 2.85 -35.47 15.46
C ASP A 162 1.66 -34.69 14.84
N CYS A 163 0.44 -35.21 14.96
CA CYS A 163 -0.74 -34.61 14.37
C CYS A 163 -1.27 -33.46 15.23
N ALA A 164 -1.43 -32.26 14.65
CA ALA A 164 -2.08 -31.16 15.36
C ALA A 164 -3.58 -31.42 15.47
N LEU A 165 -4.16 -31.31 16.67
CA LEU A 165 -5.61 -31.48 16.87
C LEU A 165 -6.41 -30.54 15.96
N GLY A 166 -5.92 -29.32 15.75
CA GLY A 166 -6.57 -28.37 14.85
C GLY A 166 -6.62 -28.82 13.39
N ASN A 167 -5.69 -29.65 12.91
CA ASN A 167 -5.76 -30.23 11.56
C ASN A 167 -6.90 -31.26 11.47
N VAL A 168 -7.12 -32.04 12.53
CA VAL A 168 -8.24 -32.98 12.65
C VAL A 168 -9.57 -32.23 12.72
N VAL A 169 -9.63 -31.15 13.50
CA VAL A 169 -10.81 -30.27 13.57
C VAL A 169 -11.09 -29.62 12.20
N PHE A 170 -10.06 -29.16 11.49
CA PHE A 170 -10.20 -28.59 10.14
C PHE A 170 -10.69 -29.62 9.13
N ALA A 171 -10.15 -30.84 9.16
CA ALA A 171 -10.66 -31.96 8.35
C ALA A 171 -12.14 -32.23 8.64
N GLY A 172 -12.55 -32.09 9.90
CA GLY A 172 -13.94 -32.06 10.32
C GLY A 172 -14.79 -30.97 9.64
N SER A 173 -14.31 -29.72 9.66
CA SER A 173 -14.94 -28.59 8.94
C SER A 173 -15.11 -28.88 7.45
N PHE A 174 -14.10 -29.48 6.81
CA PHE A 174 -14.18 -29.89 5.40
C PHE A 174 -15.30 -30.89 5.14
N LEU A 175 -15.46 -31.88 6.02
CA LEU A 175 -16.55 -32.85 5.93
C LEU A 175 -17.93 -32.21 6.18
N LEU A 176 -18.04 -31.26 7.12
CA LEU A 176 -19.28 -30.50 7.37
C LEU A 176 -19.67 -29.63 6.18
N CYS A 177 -18.69 -29.02 5.52
CA CYS A 177 -18.89 -28.17 4.35
C CYS A 177 -19.04 -28.96 3.04
N ALA A 178 -19.49 -30.21 3.11
CA ALA A 178 -19.73 -31.07 1.96
C ALA A 178 -18.50 -31.21 1.03
N ARG A 179 -17.30 -31.27 1.63
CA ARG A 179 -16.02 -31.40 0.92
C ARG A 179 -15.68 -30.20 0.03
N ASP A 180 -16.19 -29.01 0.37
CA ASP A 180 -15.73 -27.73 -0.19
C ASP A 180 -14.66 -27.12 0.72
N PHE A 181 -13.42 -27.04 0.22
CA PHE A 181 -12.28 -26.58 1.00
C PHE A 181 -12.35 -25.09 1.35
N ASN A 182 -12.80 -24.24 0.43
CA ASN A 182 -12.85 -22.79 0.68
C ASN A 182 -13.96 -22.46 1.69
N ARG A 183 -15.08 -23.18 1.65
CA ARG A 183 -16.10 -23.11 2.72
C ARG A 183 -15.59 -23.65 4.05
N ALA A 184 -14.73 -24.67 4.04
CA ALA A 184 -14.09 -25.17 5.26
C ALA A 184 -13.14 -24.14 5.88
N VAL A 185 -12.40 -23.38 5.05
CA VAL A 185 -11.59 -22.24 5.50
C VAL A 185 -12.47 -21.20 6.19
N ASP A 186 -13.61 -20.82 5.60
CA ASP A 186 -14.57 -19.89 6.23
C ASP A 186 -15.13 -20.45 7.55
N ASP A 187 -15.55 -21.71 7.57
CA ASP A 187 -16.10 -22.37 8.77
C ASP A 187 -15.08 -22.39 9.92
N TYR A 188 -13.82 -22.74 9.62
CA TYR A 188 -12.76 -22.81 10.60
C TYR A 188 -12.31 -21.41 11.05
N CYS A 189 -12.00 -20.52 10.11
CA CYS A 189 -11.43 -19.21 10.42
C CYS A 189 -12.50 -18.24 10.96
N CYS A 190 -13.65 -18.14 10.31
CA CYS A 190 -14.71 -17.22 10.72
C CYS A 190 -15.62 -17.86 11.78
N GLY A 191 -16.07 -19.09 11.54
CA GLY A 191 -17.01 -19.79 12.44
C GLY A 191 -16.40 -20.16 13.79
N LEU A 192 -15.30 -20.93 13.79
CA LEU A 192 -14.66 -21.41 15.01
C LEU A 192 -13.75 -20.34 15.63
N MET A 193 -12.92 -19.67 14.82
CA MET A 193 -11.89 -18.74 15.29
C MET A 193 -12.33 -17.26 15.36
N ALA A 194 -13.57 -16.93 14.95
CA ALA A 194 -14.13 -15.57 14.91
C ALA A 194 -13.24 -14.54 14.20
N LEU A 195 -12.51 -14.95 13.16
CA LEU A 195 -11.77 -14.02 12.32
C LEU A 195 -12.72 -13.29 11.36
N PRO A 196 -12.43 -12.03 10.97
CA PRO A 196 -13.18 -11.34 9.93
C PRO A 196 -13.19 -12.12 8.61
N GLY A 197 -14.35 -12.14 7.95
CA GLY A 197 -14.48 -12.76 6.62
C GLY A 197 -13.56 -12.10 5.60
N GLY A 198 -12.90 -12.91 4.77
CA GLY A 198 -11.95 -12.45 3.76
C GLY A 198 -10.55 -12.09 4.29
N LEU A 199 -10.29 -12.24 5.60
CA LEU A 199 -8.96 -12.05 6.18
C LEU A 199 -7.99 -13.17 5.76
N ILE A 200 -8.47 -14.42 5.68
CA ILE A 200 -7.69 -15.56 5.19
C ILE A 200 -8.44 -16.13 3.99
N GLU A 201 -7.76 -16.23 2.85
CA GLU A 201 -8.32 -16.78 1.61
C GLU A 201 -7.36 -17.82 1.04
N ASN A 202 -7.93 -18.88 0.46
CA ASN A 202 -7.14 -19.78 -0.37
C ASN A 202 -6.79 -19.08 -1.69
N VAL A 203 -5.58 -19.27 -2.19
CA VAL A 203 -5.18 -18.78 -3.52
C VAL A 203 -5.99 -19.48 -4.61
N THR A 204 -6.33 -20.76 -4.42
CA THR A 204 -7.05 -21.55 -5.42
C THR A 204 -8.53 -21.72 -5.10
N ASP A 205 -9.29 -22.17 -6.09
CA ASP A 205 -10.71 -22.51 -5.99
C ASP A 205 -11.03 -23.71 -5.08
N GLY A 206 -10.04 -24.23 -4.33
CA GLY A 206 -10.21 -25.32 -3.37
C GLY A 206 -10.06 -26.71 -3.97
N ARG A 207 -9.80 -26.84 -5.27
CA ARG A 207 -9.57 -28.15 -5.92
C ARG A 207 -8.23 -28.76 -5.51
N ASN A 208 -8.26 -30.05 -5.21
CA ASN A 208 -7.07 -30.82 -4.84
C ASN A 208 -6.11 -31.00 -6.03
N ALA A 209 -4.81 -30.92 -5.75
CA ALA A 209 -3.70 -31.20 -6.66
C ALA A 209 -2.45 -31.55 -5.83
N PHE A 210 -1.50 -32.25 -6.42
CA PHE A 210 -0.31 -32.75 -5.72
C PHE A 210 0.93 -31.97 -6.16
N LEU A 211 1.69 -31.46 -5.20
CA LEU A 211 2.94 -30.74 -5.47
C LEU A 211 4.06 -31.75 -5.70
N VAL A 212 4.70 -31.69 -6.87
CA VAL A 212 5.76 -32.60 -7.28
C VAL A 212 6.95 -31.80 -7.79
N GLY A 213 8.16 -32.13 -7.34
CA GLY A 213 9.40 -31.53 -7.83
C GLY A 213 10.10 -32.40 -8.87
N VAL A 214 10.94 -31.78 -9.69
CA VAL A 214 11.94 -32.47 -10.53
C VAL A 214 13.32 -31.99 -10.10
N ASP A 215 14.24 -32.91 -9.82
CA ASP A 215 15.63 -32.58 -9.52
C ASP A 215 16.51 -32.48 -10.80
N SER A 216 17.74 -32.01 -10.65
CA SER A 216 18.73 -31.78 -11.71
C SER A 216 19.15 -33.08 -12.40
N ASP A 217 19.01 -34.20 -11.69
CA ASP A 217 19.27 -35.54 -12.18
C ASP A 217 18.03 -36.11 -12.92
N GLY A 218 16.94 -35.33 -13.01
CA GLY A 218 15.68 -35.69 -13.65
C GLY A 218 14.76 -36.54 -12.76
N ARG A 219 15.07 -36.73 -11.49
CA ARG A 219 14.25 -37.56 -10.59
C ARG A 219 13.02 -36.77 -10.10
N LEU A 220 11.86 -37.45 -10.11
CA LEU A 220 10.64 -36.94 -9.48
C LEU A 220 10.74 -36.99 -7.95
N LEU A 221 10.41 -35.87 -7.32
CA LEU A 221 10.29 -35.66 -5.88
C LEU A 221 8.80 -35.59 -5.56
N ARG A 222 8.29 -36.55 -4.80
CA ARG A 222 6.84 -36.81 -4.69
C ARG A 222 6.15 -36.14 -3.50
N SER A 223 6.90 -35.50 -2.62
CA SER A 223 6.38 -34.80 -1.45
C SER A 223 7.21 -33.56 -1.13
N GLU A 224 6.64 -32.67 -0.32
CA GLU A 224 7.33 -31.50 0.22
C GLU A 224 8.64 -31.88 0.92
N GLU A 225 8.64 -32.92 1.74
CA GLU A 225 9.84 -33.38 2.45
C GLU A 225 10.98 -33.74 1.47
N GLU A 226 10.67 -34.42 0.37
CA GLU A 226 11.65 -34.75 -0.67
C GLU A 226 12.14 -33.51 -1.43
N ILE A 227 11.24 -32.54 -1.68
CA ILE A 227 11.57 -31.26 -2.32
C ILE A 227 12.51 -30.44 -1.43
N VAL A 228 12.21 -30.34 -0.14
CA VAL A 228 13.02 -29.63 0.85
C VAL A 228 14.40 -30.29 0.97
N ASP A 229 14.47 -31.60 1.09
CA ASP A 229 15.74 -32.33 1.22
C ASP A 229 16.61 -32.24 -0.05
N ALA A 230 16.02 -32.29 -1.24
CA ALA A 230 16.75 -32.12 -2.49
C ALA A 230 17.30 -30.68 -2.64
N LYS A 231 16.62 -29.68 -2.08
CA LYS A 231 17.07 -28.28 -2.10
C LYS A 231 18.20 -27.96 -1.16
N ARG A 232 18.27 -28.61 0.00
CA ARG A 232 19.48 -28.56 0.86
C ARG A 232 20.75 -28.94 0.08
N ARG A 233 20.59 -29.70 -1.02
CA ARG A 233 21.66 -30.13 -1.93
C ARG A 233 21.69 -29.33 -3.25
N ASN A 234 20.89 -28.27 -3.37
CA ASN A 234 20.72 -27.43 -4.55
C ASN A 234 20.38 -28.20 -5.84
N ARG A 235 19.55 -29.26 -5.72
CA ARG A 235 19.21 -30.13 -6.85
C ARG A 235 17.86 -29.87 -7.50
N VAL A 236 16.95 -29.04 -6.98
CA VAL A 236 15.61 -28.92 -7.58
C VAL A 236 15.61 -28.01 -8.80
N GLU A 237 15.22 -28.56 -9.95
CA GLU A 237 15.14 -27.87 -11.25
C GLU A 237 13.79 -27.13 -11.41
N ASP A 238 12.67 -27.78 -11.09
CA ASP A 238 11.32 -27.24 -11.30
C ASP A 238 10.29 -27.89 -10.34
N ILE A 239 9.11 -27.26 -10.17
CA ILE A 239 7.98 -27.78 -9.39
C ILE A 239 6.68 -27.77 -10.23
N HIS A 240 5.80 -28.74 -10.02
CA HIS A 240 4.57 -28.94 -10.77
C HIS A 240 3.41 -29.23 -9.82
N LEU A 241 2.20 -28.80 -10.19
CA LEU A 241 0.96 -29.24 -9.56
C LEU A 241 0.31 -30.27 -10.47
N LEU A 242 0.07 -31.48 -9.97
CA LEU A 242 -0.54 -32.57 -10.73
C LEU A 242 -1.94 -32.92 -10.22
N ASP A 243 -2.81 -33.38 -11.10
CA ASP A 243 -4.15 -33.89 -10.74
C ASP A 243 -4.13 -35.30 -10.16
N VAL A 244 -2.98 -35.97 -10.22
CA VAL A 244 -2.76 -37.35 -9.77
C VAL A 244 -1.63 -37.43 -8.74
N ALA A 245 -1.81 -38.29 -7.73
CA ALA A 245 -0.76 -38.61 -6.78
C ALA A 245 0.27 -39.55 -7.41
N VAL A 246 1.56 -39.24 -7.29
CA VAL A 246 2.64 -40.08 -7.84
C VAL A 246 3.02 -41.16 -6.83
N SER A 247 2.73 -42.42 -7.16
CA SER A 247 3.18 -43.56 -6.36
C SER A 247 4.66 -43.90 -6.63
N GLU A 248 5.28 -44.61 -5.69
CA GLU A 248 6.66 -45.06 -5.82
C GLU A 248 6.86 -46.00 -7.04
N GLU A 249 5.86 -46.84 -7.32
CA GLU A 249 5.84 -47.71 -8.50
C GLU A 249 5.76 -46.89 -9.80
N MET A 250 4.92 -45.86 -9.83
CA MET A 250 4.81 -44.95 -10.97
C MET A 250 6.13 -44.22 -11.20
N ARG A 251 6.76 -43.72 -10.13
CA ARG A 251 8.06 -43.06 -10.16
C ARG A 251 9.14 -43.97 -10.74
N ALA A 252 9.19 -45.23 -10.30
CA ALA A 252 10.16 -46.22 -10.80
C ALA A 252 9.95 -46.52 -12.30
N ARG A 253 8.69 -46.61 -12.76
CA ARG A 253 8.36 -46.80 -14.18
C ARG A 253 8.78 -45.60 -15.02
N LEU A 254 8.41 -44.38 -14.61
CA LEU A 254 8.78 -43.15 -15.32
C LEU A 254 10.30 -42.96 -15.39
N ALA A 255 11.04 -43.35 -14.34
CA ALA A 255 12.49 -43.34 -14.35
C ALA A 255 13.08 -44.36 -15.34
N ALA A 256 12.46 -45.52 -15.51
CA ALA A 256 12.89 -46.53 -16.49
C ALA A 256 12.59 -46.13 -17.94
N ASP A 257 11.46 -45.46 -18.17
CA ASP A 257 11.02 -45.00 -19.50
C ASP A 257 11.77 -43.74 -19.98
N GLY A 258 12.45 -43.04 -19.06
CA GLY A 258 13.30 -41.89 -19.35
C GLY A 258 12.56 -40.55 -19.42
N ARG A 259 13.35 -39.48 -19.57
CA ARG A 259 12.88 -38.08 -19.44
C ARG A 259 11.74 -37.68 -20.40
N PRO A 260 11.69 -38.11 -21.68
CA PRO A 260 10.56 -37.78 -22.55
C PRO A 260 9.21 -38.32 -22.08
N ALA A 261 9.20 -39.49 -21.41
CA ALA A 261 7.99 -40.09 -20.86
C ALA A 261 7.53 -39.32 -19.61
N GLN A 262 8.46 -38.97 -18.73
CA GLN A 262 8.22 -38.12 -17.58
C GLN A 262 7.67 -36.74 -17.97
N ASP A 263 8.27 -36.06 -18.95
CA ASP A 263 7.81 -34.76 -19.42
C ASP A 263 6.40 -34.83 -20.02
N ARG A 264 6.08 -35.94 -20.70
CA ARG A 264 4.74 -36.19 -21.21
C ARG A 264 3.75 -36.37 -20.06
N PHE A 265 4.09 -37.20 -19.08
CA PHE A 265 3.27 -37.42 -17.88
C PHE A 265 2.98 -36.11 -17.15
N LEU A 266 4.00 -35.28 -16.91
CA LEU A 266 3.85 -33.98 -16.25
C LEU A 266 2.92 -33.03 -17.02
N ARG A 267 2.94 -33.05 -18.35
CA ARG A 267 2.03 -32.25 -19.18
C ARG A 267 0.60 -32.79 -19.21
N GLU A 268 0.43 -34.11 -19.30
CA GLU A 268 -0.88 -34.76 -19.37
C GLU A 268 -1.64 -34.63 -18.05
N HIS A 269 -0.93 -34.70 -16.92
CA HIS A 269 -1.48 -34.62 -15.57
C HIS A 269 -1.37 -33.24 -14.93
N SER A 270 -1.02 -32.19 -15.68
CA SER A 270 -0.89 -30.84 -15.13
C SER A 270 -2.24 -30.33 -14.59
N ALA A 271 -2.24 -29.88 -13.34
CA ALA A 271 -3.41 -29.32 -12.67
C ALA A 271 -3.87 -27.97 -13.26
N ASP A 272 -3.11 -27.37 -14.19
CA ASP A 272 -3.42 -26.09 -14.84
C ASP A 272 -4.82 -26.06 -15.46
N ARG A 273 -5.32 -27.21 -15.91
CA ARG A 273 -6.65 -27.34 -16.52
C ARG A 273 -7.77 -27.48 -15.50
N SER A 274 -7.48 -27.92 -14.29
CA SER A 274 -8.48 -28.15 -13.24
C SER A 274 -8.47 -27.04 -12.19
N VAL A 275 -7.31 -26.63 -11.70
CA VAL A 275 -7.16 -25.60 -10.66
C VAL A 275 -7.36 -24.20 -11.24
N ARG A 276 -8.08 -23.35 -10.52
CA ARG A 276 -8.29 -21.94 -10.88
C ARG A 276 -7.99 -21.03 -9.68
N LEU A 277 -7.74 -19.76 -9.97
CA LEU A 277 -7.72 -18.70 -8.97
C LEU A 277 -9.06 -18.69 -8.18
N ASN A 278 -8.97 -18.49 -6.87
CA ASN A 278 -10.15 -18.31 -6.03
C ASN A 278 -10.98 -17.09 -6.51
N PRO A 279 -12.28 -17.25 -6.83
CA PRO A 279 -13.12 -16.15 -7.31
C PRO A 279 -13.30 -15.02 -6.28
N ARG A 280 -13.03 -15.26 -4.99
CA ARG A 280 -13.03 -14.23 -3.94
C ARG A 280 -11.71 -13.45 -3.89
N LEU A 281 -10.60 -14.08 -4.26
CA LEU A 281 -9.29 -13.43 -4.26
C LEU A 281 -9.10 -12.54 -5.49
N GLU A 282 -9.72 -12.87 -6.63
CA GLU A 282 -9.65 -12.05 -7.84
C GLU A 282 -10.10 -10.58 -7.64
N PRO A 283 -11.30 -10.29 -7.07
CA PRO A 283 -11.69 -8.91 -6.78
C PRO A 283 -10.80 -8.27 -5.71
N ALA A 284 -10.34 -9.02 -4.69
CA ALA A 284 -9.43 -8.50 -3.69
C ALA A 284 -8.09 -8.04 -4.31
N LEU A 285 -7.55 -8.80 -5.28
CA LEU A 285 -6.37 -8.43 -6.05
C LEU A 285 -6.62 -7.24 -6.98
N ALA A 286 -7.79 -7.15 -7.61
CA ALA A 286 -8.15 -6.03 -8.47
C ALA A 286 -8.27 -4.71 -7.70
N ASP A 287 -8.73 -4.79 -6.45
CA ASP A 287 -8.99 -3.64 -5.58
C ASP A 287 -7.82 -3.26 -4.67
N ALA A 288 -6.79 -4.11 -4.57
CA ALA A 288 -5.63 -3.90 -3.71
C ALA A 288 -4.88 -2.62 -4.08
N ASP A 289 -4.40 -1.90 -3.06
CA ASP A 289 -3.44 -0.81 -3.22
C ASP A 289 -1.99 -1.32 -3.10
N LEU A 290 -1.82 -2.36 -2.27
CA LEU A 290 -0.56 -3.00 -1.98
C LEU A 290 -0.70 -4.52 -2.07
N ILE A 291 0.13 -5.16 -2.88
CA ILE A 291 0.28 -6.61 -2.95
C ILE A 291 1.66 -6.95 -2.41
N VAL A 292 1.74 -7.82 -1.42
CA VAL A 292 3.00 -8.19 -0.76
C VAL A 292 3.22 -9.69 -0.93
N TYR A 293 4.34 -10.05 -1.52
CA TYR A 293 4.87 -11.41 -1.51
C TYR A 293 5.79 -11.52 -0.30
N ALA A 294 5.28 -12.13 0.77
CA ALA A 294 5.97 -12.23 2.05
C ALA A 294 7.23 -13.12 1.96
N PRO A 295 8.19 -12.95 2.88
CA PRO A 295 9.29 -13.90 3.02
C PRO A 295 8.78 -15.21 3.64
N GLY A 296 9.44 -16.32 3.33
CA GLY A 296 9.06 -17.64 3.87
C GLY A 296 9.65 -18.79 3.06
N THR A 297 9.09 -19.99 3.28
CA THR A 297 9.38 -21.19 2.48
C THR A 297 8.94 -20.96 1.04
N GLN A 298 9.92 -20.71 0.18
CA GLN A 298 9.72 -20.30 -1.19
C GLN A 298 9.06 -21.41 -2.00
N HIS A 299 9.55 -22.64 -1.87
CA HIS A 299 9.23 -23.70 -2.82
C HIS A 299 8.04 -24.56 -2.42
N SER A 300 7.83 -24.78 -1.12
CA SER A 300 6.67 -25.52 -0.65
C SER A 300 5.44 -24.64 -0.40
N SER A 301 5.60 -23.33 -0.20
CA SER A 301 4.49 -22.44 0.17
C SER A 301 4.27 -21.26 -0.76
N LEU A 302 5.30 -20.56 -1.25
CA LEU A 302 5.06 -19.33 -2.02
C LEU A 302 4.95 -19.57 -3.54
N PHE A 303 5.88 -20.33 -4.12
CA PHE A 303 5.89 -20.62 -5.55
C PHE A 303 4.70 -21.45 -6.03
N PRO A 304 4.17 -22.43 -5.27
CA PRO A 304 2.91 -23.10 -5.62
C PRO A 304 1.73 -22.12 -5.73
N SER A 305 1.71 -21.07 -4.90
CA SER A 305 0.73 -19.99 -5.04
C SER A 305 0.92 -19.26 -6.37
N TYR A 306 2.15 -18.90 -6.74
CA TYR A 306 2.47 -18.13 -7.95
C TYR A 306 2.17 -18.88 -9.25
N LEU A 307 2.21 -20.22 -9.21
CA LEU A 307 1.84 -21.11 -10.30
C LEU A 307 0.34 -21.16 -10.59
N THR A 308 -0.50 -20.59 -9.73
CA THR A 308 -1.96 -20.69 -9.88
C THR A 308 -2.44 -20.06 -11.19
N PRO A 309 -3.10 -20.84 -12.08
CA PRO A 309 -3.61 -20.31 -13.34
C PRO A 309 -4.56 -19.13 -13.14
N GLY A 310 -4.29 -18.03 -13.84
CA GLY A 310 -5.08 -16.80 -13.79
C GLY A 310 -4.65 -15.80 -12.71
N LEU A 311 -3.81 -16.21 -11.75
CA LEU A 311 -3.30 -15.32 -10.70
C LEU A 311 -2.50 -14.14 -11.28
N SER A 312 -1.52 -14.44 -12.13
CA SER A 312 -0.64 -13.44 -12.73
C SER A 312 -1.39 -12.43 -13.58
N GLY A 313 -2.44 -12.88 -14.28
CA GLY A 313 -3.35 -12.02 -15.02
C GLY A 313 -4.13 -11.08 -14.09
N ALA A 314 -4.63 -11.58 -12.96
CA ALA A 314 -5.32 -10.75 -11.96
C ALA A 314 -4.40 -9.69 -11.36
N ILE A 315 -3.18 -10.07 -10.98
CA ILE A 315 -2.16 -9.15 -10.44
C ILE A 315 -1.78 -8.08 -11.48
N ALA A 316 -1.54 -8.49 -12.73
CA ALA A 316 -1.10 -7.60 -13.80
C ALA A 316 -2.17 -6.58 -14.23
N ARG A 317 -3.46 -6.93 -14.12
CA ARG A 317 -4.57 -6.00 -14.42
C ARG A 317 -4.67 -4.85 -13.42
N ASN A 318 -4.20 -5.04 -12.19
CA ASN A 318 -4.15 -3.97 -11.21
C ASN A 318 -2.91 -3.06 -11.43
N LEU A 319 -3.04 -2.14 -12.38
CA LEU A 319 -1.96 -1.21 -12.75
C LEU A 319 -1.55 -0.25 -11.62
N PRO A 320 -2.48 0.32 -10.82
CA PRO A 320 -2.12 1.26 -9.75
C PRO A 320 -1.43 0.62 -8.54
N ALA A 321 -1.65 -0.68 -8.27
CA ALA A 321 -1.11 -1.33 -7.08
C ALA A 321 0.42 -1.38 -7.06
N ILE A 322 0.98 -1.11 -5.89
CA ILE A 322 2.37 -1.40 -5.56
C ILE A 322 2.48 -2.89 -5.22
N LYS A 323 3.51 -3.57 -5.75
CA LYS A 323 3.69 -5.03 -5.65
C LYS A 323 5.09 -5.30 -5.11
N LEU A 324 5.18 -5.66 -3.83
CA LEU A 324 6.43 -5.80 -3.08
C LEU A 324 6.82 -7.27 -2.97
N LEU A 325 7.98 -7.66 -3.49
CA LEU A 325 8.60 -8.96 -3.19
C LEU A 325 9.65 -8.76 -2.10
N VAL A 326 9.48 -9.44 -0.97
CA VAL A 326 10.40 -9.39 0.17
C VAL A 326 11.21 -10.68 0.21
N THR A 327 12.53 -10.59 0.07
CA THR A 327 13.40 -11.78 0.14
C THR A 327 13.67 -12.18 1.59
N ASN A 328 14.00 -13.46 1.81
CA ASN A 328 14.40 -13.98 3.11
C ASN A 328 15.69 -13.29 3.61
N ILE A 329 15.85 -13.19 4.95
CA ILE A 329 17.06 -12.63 5.59
C ILE A 329 18.12 -13.72 5.78
N GLU A 330 17.72 -14.82 6.42
CA GLU A 330 18.58 -15.98 6.67
C GLU A 330 18.24 -17.10 5.69
N THR A 331 19.25 -17.88 5.31
CA THR A 331 19.04 -19.08 4.52
C THR A 331 18.33 -20.12 5.38
N ASP A 332 17.21 -20.64 4.88
CA ASP A 332 16.56 -21.81 5.45
C ASP A 332 16.91 -23.08 4.65
N ALA A 333 16.31 -24.20 5.04
CA ALA A 333 16.49 -25.50 4.41
C ALA A 333 16.18 -25.51 2.89
N GLU A 334 15.30 -24.62 2.40
CA GLU A 334 14.89 -24.57 0.99
C GLU A 334 15.77 -23.68 0.12
N ILE A 335 16.45 -22.68 0.71
CA ILE A 335 17.24 -21.68 -0.01
C ILE A 335 18.74 -21.76 0.31
N THR A 336 19.20 -22.89 0.85
CA THR A 336 20.62 -23.12 1.14
C THR A 336 21.46 -23.00 -0.14
N GLY A 337 22.34 -22.01 -0.21
CA GLY A 337 23.19 -21.74 -1.38
C GLY A 337 22.51 -20.94 -2.50
N GLN A 338 21.32 -20.39 -2.28
CA GLN A 338 20.67 -19.43 -3.19
C GLN A 338 20.96 -18.00 -2.76
N SER A 339 21.02 -17.09 -3.73
CA SER A 339 21.08 -15.65 -3.51
C SER A 339 19.69 -15.01 -3.57
N ALA A 340 19.59 -13.75 -3.12
CA ALA A 340 18.38 -12.96 -3.24
C ALA A 340 17.95 -12.80 -4.72
N VAL A 341 18.91 -12.66 -5.64
CA VAL A 341 18.66 -12.64 -7.09
C VAL A 341 18.03 -13.95 -7.57
N ASP A 342 18.52 -15.11 -7.10
CA ASP A 342 17.95 -16.41 -7.50
C ASP A 342 16.50 -16.56 -7.04
N ILE A 343 16.18 -16.08 -5.82
CA ILE A 343 14.80 -16.05 -5.30
C ILE A 343 13.91 -15.16 -6.19
N ILE A 344 14.40 -13.98 -6.56
CA ILE A 344 13.69 -13.04 -7.44
C ILE A 344 13.43 -13.67 -8.80
N ASP A 345 14.45 -14.24 -9.44
CA ASP A 345 14.34 -14.84 -10.77
C ASP A 345 13.36 -16.03 -10.75
N ARG A 346 13.38 -16.83 -9.69
CA ARG A 346 12.43 -17.94 -9.52
C ARG A 346 11.01 -17.45 -9.29
N ALA A 347 10.81 -16.43 -8.47
CA ALA A 347 9.49 -15.83 -8.28
C ALA A 347 8.93 -15.30 -9.61
N VAL A 348 9.74 -14.58 -10.39
CA VAL A 348 9.37 -14.07 -11.72
C VAL A 348 9.08 -15.22 -12.69
N PHE A 349 9.89 -16.28 -12.68
CA PHE A 349 9.67 -17.46 -13.52
C PHE A 349 8.30 -18.10 -13.27
N TYR A 350 7.94 -18.34 -12.01
CA TYR A 350 6.64 -18.94 -11.67
C TYR A 350 5.47 -17.98 -11.90
N LEU A 351 5.61 -16.69 -11.58
CA LEU A 351 4.59 -15.69 -11.90
C LEU A 351 4.39 -15.51 -13.40
N LYS A 352 5.37 -15.82 -14.25
CA LYS A 352 5.20 -15.87 -15.71
C LYS A 352 4.75 -17.24 -16.22
N GLU A 353 4.24 -18.09 -15.33
CA GLU A 353 3.84 -19.47 -15.63
C GLU A 353 4.94 -20.21 -16.40
N LYS A 354 6.15 -20.21 -15.83
CA LYS A 354 7.34 -20.86 -16.39
C LYS A 354 7.74 -20.31 -17.77
N GLY A 355 7.52 -19.01 -17.98
CA GLY A 355 7.82 -18.31 -19.23
C GLY A 355 6.72 -18.41 -20.29
N ARG A 356 5.58 -19.04 -20.00
CA ARG A 356 4.43 -19.11 -20.92
C ARG A 356 3.78 -17.74 -21.13
N LEU A 357 3.80 -16.88 -20.12
CA LEU A 357 3.22 -15.55 -20.17
C LEU A 357 4.26 -14.50 -20.56
N THR A 358 3.91 -13.63 -21.51
CA THR A 358 4.72 -12.50 -21.96
C THR A 358 4.44 -11.22 -21.16
N ILE A 359 3.99 -11.35 -19.91
CA ILE A 359 3.66 -10.20 -19.05
C ILE A 359 4.97 -9.50 -18.63
N PRO A 360 5.08 -8.16 -18.80
CA PRO A 360 6.23 -7.42 -18.30
C PRO A 360 6.38 -7.55 -16.78
N THR A 361 7.61 -7.75 -16.30
CA THR A 361 7.88 -7.93 -14.86
C THR A 361 7.33 -6.80 -13.97
N PRO A 362 7.40 -5.50 -14.35
CA PRO A 362 6.83 -4.41 -13.56
C PRO A 362 5.30 -4.50 -13.32
N CYS A 363 4.58 -5.25 -14.16
CA CYS A 363 3.15 -5.52 -13.94
C CYS A 363 2.92 -6.56 -12.83
N LEU A 364 3.92 -7.39 -12.53
CA LEU A 364 3.84 -8.47 -11.54
C LEU A 364 4.52 -8.08 -10.21
N ILE A 365 5.66 -7.39 -10.29
CA ILE A 365 6.45 -6.95 -9.13
C ILE A 365 6.98 -5.54 -9.42
N THR A 366 6.65 -4.58 -8.55
CA THR A 366 7.11 -3.20 -8.68
C THR A 366 8.36 -2.91 -7.86
N HIS A 367 8.59 -3.64 -6.76
CA HIS A 367 9.80 -3.48 -5.95
C HIS A 367 10.28 -4.82 -5.38
N TYR A 368 11.59 -5.02 -5.44
CA TYR A 368 12.34 -6.07 -4.75
C TYR A 368 12.97 -5.46 -3.50
N LEU A 369 12.62 -5.98 -2.33
CA LEU A 369 13.21 -5.58 -1.05
C LEU A 369 14.23 -6.65 -0.65
N VAL A 370 15.51 -6.29 -0.74
CA VAL A 370 16.65 -7.19 -0.51
C VAL A 370 17.40 -6.76 0.74
N ASN A 371 17.53 -7.68 1.69
CA ASN A 371 18.23 -7.40 2.95
C ASN A 371 19.74 -7.38 2.76
N ASP A 372 20.37 -6.32 3.26
CA ASP A 372 21.82 -6.19 3.41
C ASP A 372 22.11 -5.71 4.84
N PRO A 373 22.62 -6.59 5.72
CA PRO A 373 22.87 -6.24 7.11
C PRO A 373 24.01 -5.22 7.30
N ARG A 374 24.81 -4.90 6.26
CA ARG A 374 25.94 -3.94 6.24
C ARG A 374 26.99 -4.07 7.38
N GLY A 375 26.88 -5.08 8.25
CA GLY A 375 27.73 -5.28 9.42
C GLY A 375 27.46 -6.56 10.22
N GLY A 376 26.80 -7.56 9.64
CA GLY A 376 26.60 -8.87 10.29
C GLY A 376 27.93 -9.63 10.39
N GLY A 377 28.27 -10.14 11.58
CA GLY A 377 29.44 -10.99 11.77
C GLY A 377 29.33 -12.31 10.97
N PRO A 378 30.46 -12.98 10.67
CA PRO A 378 30.52 -14.16 9.79
C PRO A 378 29.80 -15.42 10.30
N GLU A 379 29.17 -15.37 11.48
CA GLU A 379 28.58 -16.54 12.15
C GLU A 379 27.12 -16.83 11.76
N ARG A 380 26.43 -15.92 11.06
CA ARG A 380 25.02 -16.13 10.66
C ARG A 380 24.86 -16.44 9.18
N PRO A 381 23.96 -17.37 8.82
CA PRO A 381 23.78 -17.81 7.44
C PRO A 381 22.85 -16.84 6.69
N TYR A 382 23.29 -15.60 6.49
CA TYR A 382 22.52 -14.61 5.72
C TYR A 382 22.41 -15.02 4.24
N VAL A 383 21.27 -14.70 3.62
CA VAL A 383 21.09 -14.85 2.17
C VAL A 383 22.01 -13.88 1.45
N PRO A 384 22.94 -14.35 0.59
CA PRO A 384 23.81 -13.46 -0.17
C PRO A 384 23.00 -12.67 -1.21
N LEU A 385 23.44 -11.45 -1.52
CA LEU A 385 22.75 -10.58 -2.50
C LEU A 385 22.70 -11.22 -3.89
N GLY A 386 23.77 -11.88 -4.32
CA GLY A 386 23.92 -12.36 -5.69
C GLY A 386 24.37 -11.25 -6.66
N ARG A 387 24.25 -11.51 -7.97
CA ARG A 387 24.65 -10.55 -9.01
C ARG A 387 23.52 -9.55 -9.27
N LEU A 388 23.38 -8.51 -8.44
CA LEU A 388 22.31 -7.51 -8.61
C LEU A 388 22.28 -6.86 -10.00
N GLU A 389 23.43 -6.79 -10.67
CA GLU A 389 23.60 -6.32 -12.05
C GLU A 389 22.91 -7.18 -13.12
N SER A 390 22.50 -8.41 -12.80
CA SER A 390 21.70 -9.25 -13.71
C SER A 390 20.22 -8.87 -13.72
N LEU A 391 19.75 -8.08 -12.75
CA LEU A 391 18.38 -7.59 -12.72
C LEU A 391 18.22 -6.47 -13.75
N GLU A 392 17.26 -6.64 -14.66
CA GLU A 392 17.08 -5.77 -15.84
C GLU A 392 16.87 -4.29 -15.48
N ASP A 393 16.08 -4.01 -14.44
CA ASP A 393 15.75 -2.65 -14.03
C ASP A 393 16.16 -2.37 -12.57
N PRO A 394 17.22 -1.58 -12.33
CA PRO A 394 17.66 -1.25 -10.98
C PRO A 394 16.64 -0.40 -10.21
N ARG A 395 15.68 0.26 -10.88
CA ARG A 395 14.62 1.04 -10.22
C ARG A 395 13.68 0.16 -9.40
N LEU A 396 13.60 -1.14 -9.70
CA LEU A 396 12.81 -2.11 -8.93
C LEU A 396 13.53 -2.53 -7.64
N VAL A 397 14.86 -2.40 -7.56
CA VAL A 397 15.64 -2.94 -6.45
C VAL A 397 15.77 -1.92 -5.31
N ARG A 398 15.50 -2.36 -4.08
CA ARG A 398 15.81 -1.62 -2.84
C ARG A 398 16.66 -2.50 -1.95
N VAL A 399 17.92 -2.12 -1.78
CA VAL A 399 18.86 -2.80 -0.89
C VAL A 399 18.99 -1.99 0.40
N GLY A 400 18.75 -2.63 1.54
CA GLY A 400 18.82 -1.98 2.84
C GLY A 400 18.81 -2.99 3.99
N ASN A 401 19.03 -2.51 5.21
CA ASN A 401 18.89 -3.34 6.39
C ASN A 401 17.41 -3.38 6.80
N TYR A 402 16.74 -4.48 6.47
CA TYR A 402 15.34 -4.77 6.80
C TYR A 402 15.22 -5.70 8.01
N GLU A 403 16.28 -5.92 8.76
CA GLU A 403 16.29 -6.75 9.98
C GLU A 403 15.90 -5.93 11.21
N GLU A 404 15.15 -6.56 12.12
CA GLU A 404 14.88 -6.01 13.45
C GLU A 404 16.11 -6.25 14.33
N GLY A 405 16.95 -5.22 14.48
CA GLY A 405 18.21 -5.34 15.22
C GLY A 405 19.15 -6.38 14.59
N ILE A 406 19.43 -7.45 15.34
CA ILE A 406 20.22 -8.63 14.90
C ILE A 406 19.46 -9.91 15.31
N THR A 407 18.19 -10.01 14.95
CA THR A 407 17.28 -11.10 15.36
C THR A 407 17.09 -12.20 14.31
N GLY A 408 17.53 -11.99 13.08
CA GLY A 408 17.22 -12.85 11.93
C GLY A 408 15.79 -12.66 11.40
N ARG A 409 15.04 -11.69 11.96
CA ARG A 409 13.65 -11.42 11.61
C ARG A 409 13.50 -10.08 10.91
N HIS A 410 12.54 -10.01 10.00
CA HIS A 410 12.20 -8.78 9.29
C HIS A 410 11.58 -7.75 10.23
N ASP A 411 12.07 -6.52 10.14
CA ASP A 411 11.43 -5.34 10.71
C ASP A 411 10.34 -4.87 9.76
N ALA A 412 9.09 -5.15 10.13
CA ALA A 412 7.94 -4.81 9.32
C ALA A 412 7.84 -3.30 9.07
N ALA A 413 8.21 -2.45 10.04
CA ALA A 413 8.13 -0.99 9.89
C ALA A 413 9.09 -0.46 8.83
N LYS A 414 10.30 -1.02 8.73
CA LYS A 414 11.25 -0.66 7.66
C LYS A 414 10.79 -1.10 6.26
N ILE A 415 10.05 -2.21 6.19
CA ILE A 415 9.59 -2.82 4.93
C ILE A 415 8.32 -2.14 4.43
N LEU A 416 7.31 -2.04 5.29
CA LEU A 416 5.97 -1.59 4.95
C LEU A 416 5.76 -0.10 5.22
N GLY A 417 6.43 0.46 6.23
CA GLY A 417 6.26 1.85 6.67
C GLY A 417 6.33 2.87 5.54
N PRO A 418 7.40 2.90 4.72
CA PRO A 418 7.51 3.87 3.62
C PRO A 418 6.35 3.81 2.61
N PHE A 419 5.75 2.64 2.41
CA PHE A 419 4.65 2.46 1.46
C PHE A 419 3.30 2.77 2.12
N VAL A 420 3.04 2.21 3.29
CA VAL A 420 1.79 2.40 4.05
C VAL A 420 1.62 3.87 4.42
N GLU A 421 2.66 4.52 4.94
CA GLU A 421 2.62 5.95 5.28
C GLU A 421 2.39 6.82 4.05
N ALA A 422 3.03 6.49 2.91
CA ALA A 422 2.80 7.23 1.67
C ALA A 422 1.35 7.10 1.17
N PHE A 423 0.73 5.92 1.26
CA PHE A 423 -0.68 5.74 0.92
C PHE A 423 -1.61 6.48 1.90
N LEU A 424 -1.37 6.31 3.20
CA LEU A 424 -2.19 6.95 4.23
C LEU A 424 -2.07 8.48 4.17
N ALA A 425 -0.88 9.03 3.90
CA ALA A 425 -0.69 10.46 3.66
C ALA A 425 -1.51 10.94 2.47
N ARG A 426 -1.49 10.21 1.34
CA ARG A 426 -2.29 10.56 0.14
C ARG A 426 -3.80 10.59 0.38
N TRP A 427 -4.30 9.85 1.36
CA TRP A 427 -5.74 9.80 1.67
C TRP A 427 -6.17 10.69 2.82
N ASN A 428 -5.27 10.97 3.76
CA ASN A 428 -5.51 11.96 4.80
C ASN A 428 -5.39 13.40 4.26
N ASP A 429 -4.58 13.60 3.23
CA ASP A 429 -4.29 14.92 2.65
C ASP A 429 -5.31 15.33 1.58
N THR A 430 -6.60 15.41 1.91
CA THR A 430 -7.40 16.45 1.25
C THR A 430 -6.87 17.78 1.77
N GLN A 431 -5.85 18.31 1.08
CA GLN A 431 -5.16 19.53 1.50
C GLN A 431 -6.19 20.64 1.69
N LYS A 432 -6.19 21.26 2.87
CA LYS A 432 -7.03 22.41 3.18
C LYS A 432 -6.38 23.65 2.59
N VAL A 433 -7.02 24.22 1.58
CA VAL A 433 -6.51 25.38 0.84
C VAL A 433 -7.40 26.59 1.08
N ALA A 434 -6.82 27.63 1.67
CA ALA A 434 -7.48 28.92 1.79
C ALA A 434 -7.15 29.78 0.55
N VAL A 435 -8.16 30.31 -0.14
CA VAL A 435 -7.98 31.26 -1.25
C VAL A 435 -8.35 32.64 -0.76
N LEU A 436 -7.41 33.59 -0.77
CA LEU A 436 -7.68 35.00 -0.46
C LEU A 436 -7.79 35.80 -1.76
N PHE A 437 -9.01 36.22 -2.09
CA PHE A 437 -9.27 37.23 -3.10
C PHE A 437 -9.19 38.63 -2.51
N TYR A 438 -8.22 39.43 -2.95
CA TYR A 438 -8.03 40.81 -2.50
C TYR A 438 -8.10 41.81 -3.66
N GLU A 439 -8.36 43.09 -3.34
CA GLU A 439 -8.60 44.17 -4.32
C GLU A 439 -9.79 43.91 -5.25
N ALA A 440 -10.80 43.15 -4.79
CA ALA A 440 -12.01 42.89 -5.58
C ALA A 440 -12.78 44.19 -5.89
N ARG A 441 -12.84 45.12 -4.92
CA ARG A 441 -13.52 46.44 -4.97
C ARG A 441 -15.03 46.42 -5.25
N THR A 442 -15.57 45.40 -5.91
CA THR A 442 -17.00 45.19 -6.17
C THR A 442 -17.34 43.70 -6.08
N ALA A 443 -18.60 43.36 -5.78
CA ALA A 443 -19.05 41.97 -5.80
C ALA A 443 -18.92 41.33 -7.19
N ASN A 444 -19.20 42.08 -8.26
CA ASN A 444 -19.13 41.55 -9.64
C ASN A 444 -17.74 41.05 -10.02
N LYS A 445 -16.67 41.73 -9.60
CA LYS A 445 -15.28 41.30 -9.86
C LYS A 445 -14.92 40.01 -9.12
N LEU A 446 -15.40 39.90 -7.87
CA LEU A 446 -15.25 38.67 -7.08
C LEU A 446 -16.02 37.51 -7.73
N VAL A 447 -17.30 37.72 -8.08
CA VAL A 447 -18.15 36.71 -8.71
C VAL A 447 -17.55 36.24 -10.04
N GLN A 448 -17.03 37.16 -10.86
CA GLN A 448 -16.35 36.80 -12.10
C GLN A 448 -15.16 35.86 -11.84
N SER A 449 -14.29 36.20 -10.87
CA SER A 449 -13.12 35.37 -10.52
C SER A 449 -13.53 34.00 -9.97
N LEU A 450 -14.61 33.94 -9.17
CA LEU A 450 -15.19 32.69 -8.66
C LEU A 450 -15.73 31.80 -9.79
N LEU A 451 -16.44 32.40 -10.76
CA LEU A 451 -17.00 31.66 -11.90
C LEU A 451 -15.91 31.15 -12.83
N GLU A 452 -14.87 31.94 -13.10
CA GLU A 452 -13.69 31.53 -13.86
C GLU A 452 -12.97 30.35 -13.18
N MET A 453 -12.73 30.45 -11.87
CA MET A 453 -12.17 29.37 -11.06
C MET A 453 -13.01 28.08 -11.15
N ILE A 454 -14.35 28.20 -11.11
CA ILE A 454 -15.25 27.05 -11.25
C ILE A 454 -15.22 26.47 -12.67
N ARG A 455 -15.23 27.30 -13.71
CA ARG A 455 -15.17 26.88 -15.12
C ARG A 455 -13.88 26.13 -15.44
N ALA A 456 -12.77 26.49 -14.80
CA ALA A 456 -11.51 25.77 -14.89
C ALA A 456 -11.51 24.39 -14.20
N GLY A 457 -12.61 24.00 -13.53
CA GLY A 457 -12.72 22.69 -12.88
C GLY A 457 -12.02 22.62 -11.54
N VAL A 458 -12.00 23.70 -10.75
CA VAL A 458 -11.39 23.67 -9.40
C VAL A 458 -12.05 22.62 -8.49
N ARG A 459 -13.34 22.33 -8.72
CA ARG A 459 -14.13 21.35 -7.95
C ARG A 459 -13.71 19.90 -8.20
N ASP A 460 -12.99 19.66 -9.30
CA ASP A 460 -12.51 18.33 -9.66
C ASP A 460 -11.16 18.02 -8.98
N LEU A 461 -10.56 19.00 -8.29
CA LEU A 461 -9.33 18.80 -7.53
C LEU A 461 -9.62 18.15 -6.18
N PRO A 462 -8.77 17.22 -5.70
CA PRO A 462 -8.93 16.58 -4.39
C PRO A 462 -8.47 17.51 -3.25
N LEU A 463 -9.11 18.68 -3.12
CA LEU A 463 -8.74 19.76 -2.19
C LEU A 463 -9.96 20.24 -1.40
N ALA A 464 -9.76 20.59 -0.13
CA ALA A 464 -10.77 21.22 0.70
C ALA A 464 -10.59 22.74 0.63
N LEU A 465 -11.40 23.40 -0.20
CA LEU A 465 -11.27 24.82 -0.49
C LEU A 465 -12.13 25.67 0.43
N THR A 466 -11.57 26.79 0.90
CA THR A 466 -12.33 27.88 1.52
C THR A 466 -11.85 29.21 0.94
N VAL A 467 -12.76 30.01 0.42
CA VAL A 467 -12.47 31.30 -0.18
C VAL A 467 -12.74 32.42 0.83
N PHE A 468 -11.82 33.35 0.93
CA PHE A 468 -11.91 34.58 1.70
C PHE A 468 -11.83 35.77 0.76
N HIS A 469 -12.62 36.82 0.99
CA HIS A 469 -12.61 38.01 0.11
C HIS A 469 -12.75 39.34 0.84
N ASP A 470 -12.27 40.41 0.20
CA ASP A 470 -12.38 41.80 0.68
C ASP A 470 -13.47 42.63 -0.01
N ALA A 471 -14.31 42.01 -0.85
CA ALA A 471 -15.40 42.73 -1.52
C ALA A 471 -16.36 43.42 -0.52
N PRO A 472 -16.80 44.66 -0.82
CA PRO A 472 -17.57 45.48 0.10
C PRO A 472 -19.02 45.02 0.29
N GLU A 473 -19.56 44.24 -0.64
CA GLU A 473 -20.94 43.76 -0.62
C GLU A 473 -20.96 42.26 -0.28
N PRO A 474 -21.96 41.79 0.51
CA PRO A 474 -22.16 40.36 0.72
C PRO A 474 -22.60 39.68 -0.58
N LEU A 475 -22.26 38.40 -0.73
CA LEU A 475 -22.80 37.56 -1.79
C LEU A 475 -24.19 37.07 -1.40
N ASP A 476 -25.04 36.87 -2.41
CA ASP A 476 -26.33 36.21 -2.23
C ASP A 476 -26.14 34.78 -1.69
N GLU A 477 -26.89 34.42 -0.66
CA GLU A 477 -26.71 33.17 0.10
C GLU A 477 -26.99 31.92 -0.76
N PRO A 478 -28.10 31.83 -1.53
CA PRO A 478 -28.30 30.76 -2.52
C PRO A 478 -27.15 30.63 -3.52
N PHE A 479 -26.63 31.76 -4.02
CA PHE A 479 -25.49 31.73 -4.93
C PHE A 479 -24.24 31.16 -4.23
N ALA A 480 -23.90 31.63 -3.03
CA ALA A 480 -22.73 31.16 -2.29
C ALA A 480 -22.78 29.65 -2.02
N GLN A 481 -23.96 29.12 -1.65
CA GLN A 481 -24.16 27.68 -1.43
C GLN A 481 -23.98 26.85 -2.72
N SER A 482 -24.32 27.41 -3.88
CA SER A 482 -24.18 26.72 -5.18
C SER A 482 -22.72 26.51 -5.63
N LEU A 483 -21.77 27.21 -5.01
CA LEU A 483 -20.34 27.17 -5.40
C LEU A 483 -19.67 25.83 -5.04
N GLY A 484 -20.19 25.12 -4.02
CA GLY A 484 -19.65 23.83 -3.56
C GLY A 484 -18.42 23.93 -2.65
N PHE A 485 -18.09 25.12 -2.17
CA PHE A 485 -17.06 25.39 -1.16
C PHE A 485 -17.44 26.63 -0.33
N ALA A 486 -16.87 26.78 0.87
CA ALA A 486 -17.18 27.89 1.75
C ALA A 486 -16.61 29.21 1.22
N VAL A 487 -17.41 30.28 1.25
CA VAL A 487 -16.97 31.64 0.90
C VAL A 487 -17.24 32.58 2.07
N ARG A 488 -16.21 33.31 2.52
CA ARG A 488 -16.26 34.15 3.72
C ARG A 488 -15.78 35.56 3.43
N ARG A 489 -16.56 36.54 3.87
CA ARG A 489 -16.23 37.95 3.76
C ARG A 489 -15.33 38.39 4.92
N LEU A 490 -14.27 39.14 4.61
CA LEU A 490 -13.41 39.79 5.60
C LEU A 490 -13.82 41.26 5.74
N GLU A 491 -14.24 41.65 6.93
CA GLU A 491 -14.73 43.01 7.23
C GLU A 491 -13.67 43.89 7.92
N GLY A 492 -13.86 45.21 7.85
CA GLY A 492 -12.98 46.19 8.48
C GLY A 492 -11.89 46.74 7.56
N ASP A 493 -10.93 47.46 8.13
CA ASP A 493 -9.74 47.98 7.43
C ASP A 493 -8.73 46.87 7.06
N GLU A 494 -7.67 47.20 6.30
CA GLU A 494 -6.68 46.21 5.83
C GLU A 494 -6.04 45.42 6.99
N SER A 495 -5.78 46.06 8.13
CA SER A 495 -5.17 45.41 9.28
C SER A 495 -6.16 44.51 10.03
N GLN A 496 -7.43 44.91 10.11
CA GLN A 496 -8.51 44.10 10.67
C GLN A 496 -8.77 42.85 9.81
N ARG A 497 -8.85 43.01 8.49
CA ARG A 497 -9.03 41.89 7.55
C ARG A 497 -7.86 40.90 7.61
N ASP A 498 -6.62 41.37 7.65
CA ASP A 498 -5.44 40.51 7.76
C ASP A 498 -5.42 39.72 9.09
N ARG A 499 -5.75 40.37 10.22
CA ARG A 499 -5.87 39.68 11.51
C ARG A 499 -6.96 38.60 11.48
N ALA A 500 -8.13 38.91 10.92
CA ALA A 500 -9.23 37.95 10.81
C ALA A 500 -8.86 36.75 9.93
N PHE A 501 -8.20 37.01 8.79
CA PHE A 501 -7.73 35.96 7.89
C PHE A 501 -6.66 35.08 8.55
N ARG A 502 -5.63 35.67 9.16
CA ARG A 502 -4.58 34.91 9.87
C ARG A 502 -5.12 34.09 11.03
N LYS A 503 -6.12 34.62 11.75
CA LYS A 503 -6.82 33.87 12.79
C LYS A 503 -7.52 32.63 12.20
N ALA A 504 -8.27 32.79 11.11
CA ALA A 504 -8.90 31.66 10.43
C ALA A 504 -7.86 30.63 9.92
N LEU A 505 -6.73 31.08 9.37
CA LEU A 505 -5.65 30.20 8.94
C LEU A 505 -5.10 29.33 10.09
N ALA A 506 -4.93 29.92 11.27
CA ALA A 506 -4.43 29.23 12.45
C ALA A 506 -5.50 28.31 13.09
N ASP A 507 -6.72 28.80 13.28
CA ASP A 507 -7.79 28.10 13.99
C ASP A 507 -8.32 26.88 13.21
N GLU A 508 -8.35 26.95 11.88
CA GLU A 508 -8.89 25.88 11.02
C GLU A 508 -7.83 24.96 10.41
N HIS A 509 -6.56 25.21 10.75
CA HIS A 509 -5.38 24.43 10.32
C HIS A 509 -5.34 24.25 8.80
N PHE A 510 -5.29 25.36 8.05
CA PHE A 510 -5.08 25.31 6.60
C PHE A 510 -3.64 24.92 6.27
N ASP A 511 -3.45 24.10 5.23
CA ASP A 511 -2.13 23.65 4.77
C ASP A 511 -1.48 24.70 3.85
N TYR A 512 -2.28 25.23 2.92
CA TYR A 512 -1.86 26.20 1.92
C TYR A 512 -2.76 27.42 1.86
N VAL A 513 -2.16 28.52 1.39
CA VAL A 513 -2.83 29.78 1.10
C VAL A 513 -2.55 30.17 -0.35
N ILE A 514 -3.60 30.39 -1.13
CA ILE A 514 -3.53 31.04 -2.43
C ILE A 514 -3.86 32.51 -2.24
N LEU A 515 -2.89 33.38 -2.50
CA LEU A 515 -3.06 34.83 -2.52
C LEU A 515 -3.31 35.24 -3.97
N PHE A 516 -4.50 35.78 -4.25
CA PHE A 516 -4.91 36.12 -5.61
C PHE A 516 -5.56 37.50 -5.68
N GLU A 517 -5.04 38.35 -6.57
CA GLU A 517 -5.60 39.68 -6.81
C GLU A 517 -6.84 39.60 -7.72
N SER A 518 -8.02 39.90 -7.17
CA SER A 518 -9.32 39.85 -7.84
C SER A 518 -9.71 41.21 -8.47
N SER A 519 -8.75 42.01 -8.91
CA SER A 519 -8.99 43.36 -9.44
C SER A 519 -9.60 43.38 -10.86
N GLY A 520 -9.68 42.22 -11.51
CA GLY A 520 -10.05 42.05 -12.92
C GLY A 520 -8.86 42.10 -13.88
N MET A 521 -7.63 42.22 -13.36
CA MET A 521 -6.41 42.12 -14.17
C MET A 521 -5.87 40.70 -14.28
N TYR A 522 -6.26 39.78 -13.40
CA TYR A 522 -5.89 38.35 -13.47
C TYR A 522 -7.13 37.52 -13.79
N ASN A 523 -6.94 36.39 -14.47
CA ASN A 523 -8.00 35.44 -14.76
C ASN A 523 -8.17 34.45 -13.60
N GLY A 524 -9.38 34.31 -13.06
CA GLY A 524 -9.69 33.38 -11.97
C GLY A 524 -9.39 31.90 -12.29
N GLU A 525 -9.28 31.51 -13.56
CA GLU A 525 -8.83 30.18 -13.97
C GLU A 525 -7.44 29.84 -13.44
N ASP A 526 -6.56 30.83 -13.26
CA ASP A 526 -5.20 30.65 -12.74
C ASP A 526 -5.19 30.13 -11.30
N VAL A 527 -6.26 30.36 -10.52
CA VAL A 527 -6.40 29.80 -9.17
C VAL A 527 -6.45 28.27 -9.22
N ARG A 528 -7.18 27.71 -10.18
CA ARG A 528 -7.21 26.25 -10.40
C ARG A 528 -5.85 25.72 -10.81
N THR A 529 -5.13 26.44 -11.69
CA THR A 529 -3.78 26.05 -12.09
C THR A 529 -2.85 26.01 -10.87
N LEU A 530 -2.81 27.06 -10.05
CA LEU A 530 -2.03 27.10 -8.81
C LEU A 530 -2.42 25.95 -7.87
N ALA A 531 -3.73 25.76 -7.63
CA ALA A 531 -4.25 24.73 -6.73
C ALA A 531 -3.91 23.31 -7.19
N SER A 532 -3.91 23.04 -8.49
CA SER A 532 -3.64 21.69 -9.03
C SER A 532 -2.28 21.13 -8.62
N TYR A 533 -1.27 22.00 -8.49
CA TYR A 533 0.08 21.63 -8.05
C TYR A 533 0.20 21.40 -6.53
N LEU A 534 -0.78 21.86 -5.74
CA LEU A 534 -0.82 21.65 -4.29
C LEU A 534 -1.38 20.28 -3.91
N SER A 535 -2.17 19.66 -4.80
CA SER A 535 -2.84 18.36 -4.58
C SER A 535 -1.91 17.20 -4.22
N MET A 536 -0.62 17.30 -4.56
CA MET A 536 0.37 16.26 -4.26
C MET A 536 1.18 16.52 -2.98
N GLY A 537 0.99 17.66 -2.30
CA GLY A 537 1.66 18.01 -1.03
C GLY A 537 3.19 18.21 -1.09
N ARG A 538 3.82 17.94 -2.24
CA ARG A 538 5.28 17.96 -2.43
C ARG A 538 5.86 19.38 -2.49
N LEU A 539 5.15 20.30 -3.13
CA LEU A 539 5.64 21.67 -3.36
C LEU A 539 5.37 22.56 -2.15
N ASP A 540 6.35 23.38 -1.79
CA ASP A 540 6.20 24.40 -0.75
C ASP A 540 5.49 25.66 -1.27
N SER A 541 5.67 25.98 -2.56
CA SER A 541 5.08 27.16 -3.18
C SER A 541 4.89 26.99 -4.69
N VAL A 542 3.81 27.57 -5.20
CA VAL A 542 3.55 27.73 -6.64
C VAL A 542 3.41 29.22 -6.93
N TRP A 543 4.16 29.74 -7.87
CA TRP A 543 4.25 31.17 -8.12
C TRP A 543 3.80 31.50 -9.54
N GLY A 544 2.73 32.25 -9.67
CA GLY A 544 2.28 32.75 -10.96
C GLY A 544 3.27 33.77 -11.50
N SER A 545 3.56 33.73 -12.81
CA SER A 545 4.43 34.69 -13.46
C SER A 545 3.81 35.22 -14.74
N ARG A 546 3.66 36.53 -14.81
CA ARG A 546 3.21 37.22 -16.04
C ARG A 546 4.28 37.18 -17.13
N ARG A 547 5.54 36.95 -16.76
CA ARG A 547 6.72 36.99 -17.67
C ARG A 547 6.90 35.72 -18.47
N LEU A 548 6.28 34.63 -18.04
CA LEU A 548 6.27 33.38 -18.79
C LEU A 548 5.32 33.43 -20.00
N SER A 549 4.38 34.39 -20.01
CA SER A 549 3.60 34.76 -21.20
C SER A 549 4.16 36.04 -21.83
N VAL A 550 5.13 35.88 -22.74
CA VAL A 550 5.89 36.99 -23.35
C VAL A 550 4.97 38.01 -24.04
N ARG A 551 3.92 37.54 -24.73
CA ARG A 551 2.95 38.39 -25.42
C ARG A 551 2.14 39.26 -24.45
N ASP A 552 1.62 38.66 -23.38
CA ASP A 552 0.75 39.37 -22.42
C ASP A 552 1.51 40.47 -21.68
N ILE A 553 2.80 40.26 -21.40
CA ILE A 553 3.61 41.28 -20.74
C ILE A 553 3.97 42.43 -21.67
N GLU A 554 4.30 42.17 -22.94
CA GLU A 554 4.58 43.22 -23.92
C GLU A 554 3.35 44.11 -24.13
N GLU A 555 2.16 43.50 -24.26
CA GLU A 555 0.90 44.23 -24.38
C GLU A 555 0.59 45.05 -23.11
N SER A 556 0.78 44.46 -21.93
CA SER A 556 0.58 45.11 -20.64
C SER A 556 1.47 46.35 -20.46
N TYR A 557 2.76 46.25 -20.78
CA TYR A 557 3.68 47.39 -20.71
C TYR A 557 3.33 48.48 -21.74
N ARG A 558 2.96 48.09 -22.97
CA ARG A 558 2.59 49.00 -24.05
C ARG A 558 1.34 49.82 -23.72
N LEU A 559 0.32 49.19 -23.12
CA LEU A 559 -0.92 49.84 -22.71
C LEU A 559 -0.75 50.68 -21.43
N LYS A 560 -0.05 50.15 -20.41
CA LYS A 560 0.12 50.80 -19.11
C LYS A 560 0.99 52.08 -19.16
N TYR A 561 1.97 52.16 -20.05
CA TYR A 561 2.92 53.28 -20.13
C TYR A 561 2.80 54.13 -21.41
N ARG A 562 1.67 54.02 -22.13
CA ARG A 562 1.42 54.70 -23.43
C ARG A 562 1.65 56.22 -23.43
N ARG A 563 1.59 56.89 -22.27
CA ARG A 563 1.83 58.35 -22.11
C ARG A 563 3.09 58.72 -21.30
N ARG A 564 3.86 57.76 -20.78
CA ARG A 564 5.08 57.99 -19.95
C ARG A 564 6.12 56.88 -20.14
N ALA A 565 6.79 56.86 -21.29
CA ALA A 565 7.76 55.83 -21.67
C ALA A 565 8.93 55.66 -20.67
N VAL A 566 9.46 56.76 -20.13
CA VAL A 566 10.59 56.74 -19.18
C VAL A 566 10.21 56.01 -17.88
N ALA A 567 9.01 56.25 -17.35
CA ALA A 567 8.53 55.57 -16.14
C ALA A 567 8.31 54.06 -16.38
N GLY A 568 7.94 53.67 -17.60
CA GLY A 568 7.81 52.27 -18.00
C GLY A 568 9.16 51.55 -18.04
N ALA A 569 10.17 52.17 -18.64
CA ALA A 569 11.52 51.63 -18.71
C ALA A 569 12.15 51.45 -17.32
N VAL A 570 11.99 52.43 -16.42
CA VAL A 570 12.49 52.33 -15.03
C VAL A 570 11.81 51.17 -14.27
N SER A 571 10.50 51.01 -14.43
CA SER A 571 9.75 49.90 -13.80
C SER A 571 10.17 48.52 -14.34
N TYR A 572 10.37 48.43 -15.66
CA TYR A 572 10.83 47.22 -16.34
C TYR A 572 12.24 46.80 -15.89
N LEU A 573 13.19 47.75 -15.90
CA LEU A 573 14.56 47.51 -15.43
C LEU A 573 14.61 47.19 -13.93
N GLY A 574 13.83 47.90 -13.12
CA GLY A 574 13.76 47.68 -11.68
C GLY A 574 13.24 46.28 -11.31
N SER A 575 12.26 45.76 -12.05
CA SER A 575 11.74 44.40 -11.83
C SER A 575 12.75 43.31 -12.22
N HIS A 576 13.53 43.49 -13.28
CA HIS A 576 14.65 42.58 -13.60
C HIS A 576 15.80 42.66 -12.58
N ALA A 577 16.12 43.86 -12.10
CA ALA A 577 17.12 44.04 -11.05
C ALA A 577 16.74 43.30 -9.75
N LEU A 578 15.46 43.30 -9.38
CA LEU A 578 14.96 42.50 -8.25
C LEU A 578 15.14 41.00 -8.48
N SER A 579 14.80 40.47 -9.65
CA SER A 579 15.01 39.04 -9.98
C SER A 579 16.49 38.63 -9.91
N LEU A 580 17.39 39.46 -10.45
CA LEU A 580 18.84 39.24 -10.37
C LEU A 580 19.36 39.32 -8.94
N MET A 581 18.80 40.19 -8.11
CA MET A 581 19.15 40.30 -6.69
C MET A 581 18.79 39.03 -5.92
N TYR A 582 17.62 38.42 -6.17
CA TYR A 582 17.29 37.13 -5.55
C TYR A 582 18.23 36.01 -6.01
N LEU A 583 18.62 36.00 -7.28
CA LEU A 583 19.64 35.07 -7.78
C LEU A 583 20.98 35.26 -7.05
N GLY A 584 21.44 36.51 -6.90
CA GLY A 584 22.70 36.80 -6.22
C GLY A 584 22.69 36.49 -4.72
N LEU A 585 21.58 36.77 -4.01
CA LEU A 585 21.50 36.61 -2.56
C LEU A 585 21.12 35.19 -2.11
N TYR A 586 20.28 34.50 -2.88
CA TYR A 586 19.67 33.22 -2.51
C TYR A 586 19.96 32.09 -3.51
N GLY A 587 20.63 32.36 -4.64
CA GLY A 587 20.99 31.34 -5.64
C GLY A 587 19.83 30.88 -6.52
N ARG A 588 18.67 31.56 -6.47
CA ARG A 588 17.49 31.21 -7.25
C ARG A 588 16.92 32.43 -7.98
N TYR A 589 16.76 32.30 -9.29
CA TYR A 589 16.08 33.31 -10.11
C TYR A 589 14.57 33.13 -9.99
N VAL A 590 13.84 34.23 -9.77
CA VAL A 590 12.37 34.27 -9.75
C VAL A 590 11.94 35.21 -10.86
N SER A 591 11.18 34.70 -11.83
CA SER A 591 10.91 35.45 -13.06
C SER A 591 10.08 36.71 -12.81
N ASP A 592 9.04 36.64 -11.98
CA ASP A 592 8.17 37.76 -11.60
C ASP A 592 8.00 37.89 -10.07
N THR A 593 8.86 38.68 -9.43
CA THR A 593 8.83 38.87 -7.96
C THR A 593 7.63 39.67 -7.47
N LEU A 594 6.87 40.31 -8.37
CA LEU A 594 5.74 41.19 -8.07
C LEU A 594 4.41 40.60 -8.52
N SER A 595 4.36 39.28 -8.73
CA SER A 595 3.12 38.60 -9.07
C SER A 595 2.13 38.63 -7.93
N ALA A 596 0.86 38.79 -8.30
CA ALA A 596 -0.27 38.87 -7.39
C ALA A 596 -1.08 37.55 -7.35
N ALA A 597 -0.62 36.52 -8.05
CA ALA A 597 -1.21 35.18 -8.07
C ALA A 597 -0.14 34.17 -7.60
N ARG A 598 -0.30 33.65 -6.37
CA ARG A 598 0.70 32.79 -5.72
C ARG A 598 0.08 31.87 -4.70
N ALA A 599 0.61 30.66 -4.57
CA ALA A 599 0.28 29.69 -3.54
C ALA A 599 1.51 29.42 -2.67
N VAL A 600 1.32 29.38 -1.35
CA VAL A 600 2.38 29.12 -0.36
C VAL A 600 1.82 28.31 0.81
N ARG A 601 2.68 27.65 1.60
CA ARG A 601 2.24 27.04 2.86
C ARG A 601 1.66 28.10 3.80
N ALA A 602 0.62 27.74 4.55
CA ALA A 602 0.00 28.64 5.52
C ALA A 602 0.99 29.09 6.60
N SER A 603 1.92 28.22 7.02
CA SER A 603 3.00 28.55 7.96
C SER A 603 3.91 29.68 7.45
N ASP A 604 4.28 29.65 6.16
CA ASP A 604 5.10 30.70 5.54
C ASP A 604 4.33 32.03 5.46
N ALA A 605 3.03 31.99 5.16
CA ALA A 605 2.17 33.18 5.16
C ALA A 605 2.03 33.79 6.57
N LEU A 606 1.85 32.96 7.60
CA LEU A 606 1.75 33.41 8.99
C LEU A 606 3.05 34.07 9.48
N ALA A 607 4.21 33.68 8.96
CA ALA A 607 5.51 34.26 9.31
C ALA A 607 5.76 35.66 8.72
N VAL A 608 4.95 36.12 7.76
CA VAL A 608 5.13 37.45 7.13
C VAL A 608 4.76 38.56 8.14
N PRO A 609 5.63 39.55 8.39
CA PRO A 609 5.42 40.58 9.43
C PRO A 609 4.50 41.74 9.01
N VAL A 610 4.04 41.75 7.76
CA VAL A 610 3.14 42.77 7.19
C VAL A 610 1.85 42.11 6.72
N PRO A 611 0.76 42.88 6.51
CA PRO A 611 -0.46 42.32 5.93
C PRO A 611 -0.20 41.59 4.61
N LEU A 612 -0.84 40.44 4.38
CA LEU A 612 -0.60 39.61 3.20
C LEU A 612 -1.00 40.29 1.87
N THR A 613 -1.86 41.30 1.95
CA THR A 613 -2.28 42.17 0.84
C THR A 613 -1.38 43.39 0.66
N HIS A 614 -0.40 43.62 1.55
CA HIS A 614 0.48 44.77 1.50
C HIS A 614 1.43 44.72 0.29
N LYS A 615 1.80 45.88 -0.26
CA LYS A 615 2.70 45.98 -1.44
C LYS A 615 4.06 45.32 -1.26
N GLN A 616 4.51 45.17 -0.02
CA GLN A 616 5.81 44.56 0.32
C GLN A 616 5.71 43.10 0.76
N ALA A 617 4.52 42.49 0.77
CA ALA A 617 4.34 41.12 1.25
C ALA A 617 5.26 40.13 0.52
N ASN A 618 5.39 40.25 -0.81
CA ASN A 618 6.26 39.39 -1.61
C ASN A 618 7.73 39.51 -1.21
N GLN A 619 8.19 40.71 -0.84
CA GLN A 619 9.57 40.98 -0.42
C GLN A 619 9.89 40.43 0.98
N HIS A 620 8.88 40.03 1.74
CA HIS A 620 9.06 39.26 2.97
C HIS A 620 8.90 37.75 2.72
N LEU A 621 7.93 37.38 1.88
CA LEU A 621 7.60 35.99 1.59
C LEU A 621 8.71 35.27 0.80
N LEU A 622 9.26 35.90 -0.25
CA LEU A 622 10.32 35.29 -1.06
C LEU A 622 11.60 35.03 -0.24
N PRO A 623 12.11 35.96 0.60
CA PRO A 623 13.21 35.64 1.51
C PRO A 623 12.96 34.46 2.47
N ILE A 624 11.73 34.29 2.98
CA ILE A 624 11.37 33.17 3.87
C ILE A 624 11.47 31.86 3.08
N LEU A 625 10.81 31.79 1.92
CA LEU A 625 10.79 30.61 1.05
C LEU A 625 12.20 30.24 0.57
N LEU A 626 12.92 31.21 -0.01
CA LEU A 626 14.24 31.00 -0.58
C LEU A 626 15.31 30.76 0.49
N GLY A 627 15.17 31.37 1.66
CA GLY A 627 16.08 31.17 2.79
C GLY A 627 16.11 29.74 3.30
N ARG A 628 14.94 29.07 3.36
CA ARG A 628 14.82 27.65 3.74
C ARG A 628 14.98 26.68 2.56
N LYS A 629 15.32 27.17 1.37
CA LYS A 629 15.41 26.40 0.11
C LYS A 629 14.12 25.66 -0.23
N ALA A 630 12.98 26.32 -0.06
CA ALA A 630 11.66 25.76 -0.35
C ALA A 630 11.53 25.26 -1.81
N GLU A 631 10.81 24.15 -2.01
CA GLU A 631 10.44 23.64 -3.33
C GLU A 631 9.38 24.54 -3.98
N MET A 632 9.85 25.52 -4.75
CA MET A 632 9.01 26.47 -5.47
C MET A 632 8.85 26.07 -6.95
N PHE A 633 7.69 26.29 -7.55
CA PHE A 633 7.43 26.08 -8.98
C PHE A 633 6.79 27.32 -9.61
N GLU A 634 7.26 27.77 -10.78
CA GLU A 634 6.69 28.95 -11.46
C GLU A 634 5.76 28.54 -12.61
N VAL A 635 4.58 29.16 -12.69
CA VAL A 635 3.56 28.88 -13.73
C VAL A 635 3.18 30.16 -14.46
N PRO A 636 2.89 30.13 -15.78
CA PRO A 636 2.36 31.29 -16.47
C PRO A 636 0.98 31.66 -15.91
N VAL A 637 0.69 32.97 -15.82
CA VAL A 637 -0.65 33.49 -15.47
C VAL A 637 -1.13 34.46 -16.51
N GLN A 638 -2.44 34.45 -16.76
CA GLN A 638 -3.08 35.34 -17.71
C GLN A 638 -3.32 36.70 -17.07
N PHE A 639 -2.83 37.76 -17.73
CA PHE A 639 -2.89 39.12 -17.20
C PHE A 639 -3.45 40.10 -18.22
N PHE A 640 -4.59 40.72 -17.90
CA PHE A 640 -5.25 41.73 -18.72
C PHE A 640 -4.92 43.14 -18.21
N SER A 641 -4.24 43.94 -19.03
CA SER A 641 -3.99 45.34 -18.67
C SER A 641 -5.22 46.22 -18.96
N ILE A 642 -6.01 46.51 -17.93
CA ILE A 642 -7.08 47.52 -17.99
C ILE A 642 -6.53 48.89 -17.56
N SER A 643 -7.05 49.96 -18.18
CA SER A 643 -6.69 51.40 -18.09
C SER A 643 -5.66 51.84 -17.00
N PRO A 644 -4.62 52.64 -17.37
CA PRO A 644 -3.57 53.13 -16.46
C PRO A 644 -4.03 53.83 -15.17
N ASP A 645 -5.26 54.32 -15.14
CA ASP A 645 -5.81 55.11 -14.02
C ASP A 645 -6.36 54.25 -12.88
N GLN A 646 -6.59 52.95 -13.09
CA GLN A 646 -7.11 52.03 -12.05
C GLN A 646 -6.02 51.22 -11.32
N VAL A 647 -4.76 51.30 -11.77
CA VAL A 647 -3.66 50.46 -11.27
C VAL A 647 -2.93 51.14 -10.10
N ARG A 648 -2.80 50.45 -8.95
CA ARG A 648 -1.93 50.87 -7.84
C ARG A 648 -0.49 51.00 -8.35
N ARG A 649 0.06 52.22 -8.33
CA ARG A 649 1.41 52.51 -8.81
C ARG A 649 2.45 52.00 -7.80
N THR A 650 3.39 51.19 -8.28
CA THR A 650 4.67 50.92 -7.59
C THR A 650 5.60 52.08 -7.92
N THR A 651 6.03 52.82 -6.91
CA THR A 651 6.91 53.98 -7.10
C THR A 651 8.39 53.57 -7.05
N ALA A 652 9.30 54.41 -7.54
CA ALA A 652 10.74 54.17 -7.42
C ALA A 652 11.19 54.04 -5.94
N VAL A 653 10.52 54.77 -5.03
CA VAL A 653 10.74 54.67 -3.58
C VAL A 653 10.31 53.31 -3.03
N ASP A 654 9.20 52.75 -3.52
CA ASP A 654 8.77 51.39 -3.16
C ASP A 654 9.79 50.34 -3.64
N GLY A 655 10.41 50.56 -4.80
CA GLY A 655 11.50 49.72 -5.32
C GLY A 655 12.75 49.74 -4.43
N LEU A 656 13.18 50.92 -3.98
CA LEU A 656 14.32 51.05 -3.05
C LEU A 656 14.02 50.41 -1.69
N ARG A 657 12.80 50.57 -1.17
CA ARG A 657 12.37 49.90 0.07
C ARG A 657 12.34 48.38 -0.10
N ALA A 658 11.89 47.87 -1.25
CA ALA A 658 11.90 46.45 -1.56
C ALA A 658 13.33 45.87 -1.52
N VAL A 659 14.31 46.55 -2.11
CA VAL A 659 15.72 46.16 -2.05
C VAL A 659 16.21 46.12 -0.60
N GLY A 660 15.95 47.17 0.18
CA GLY A 660 16.34 47.23 1.59
C GLY A 660 15.75 46.09 2.43
N THR A 661 14.48 45.74 2.22
CA THR A 661 13.81 44.63 2.90
C THR A 661 14.47 43.29 2.61
N VAL A 662 14.76 42.99 1.33
CA VAL A 662 15.36 41.70 0.93
C VAL A 662 16.78 41.56 1.48
N VAL A 663 17.59 42.62 1.36
CA VAL A 663 18.96 42.63 1.90
C VAL A 663 18.93 42.41 3.42
N ARG A 664 18.07 43.14 4.15
CA ARG A 664 17.96 43.00 5.61
C ARG A 664 17.52 41.59 6.02
N ALA A 665 16.60 40.97 5.28
CA ALA A 665 16.16 39.61 5.55
C ALA A 665 17.30 38.58 5.40
N ARG A 666 18.16 38.74 4.38
CA ARG A 666 19.32 37.85 4.16
C ARG A 666 20.33 37.88 5.31
N PHE A 667 20.60 39.08 5.84
CA PHE A 667 21.59 39.28 6.90
C PHE A 667 21.05 38.94 8.30
N ARG A 668 19.73 39.07 8.54
CA ARG A 668 19.11 38.62 9.80
C ARG A 668 19.03 37.10 9.94
N GLY A 669 18.93 36.35 8.85
CA GLY A 669 18.90 34.87 8.88
C GLY A 669 20.27 34.19 9.05
N ARG A 670 21.35 34.95 9.24
CA ARG A 670 22.71 34.45 9.53
C ARG A 670 23.17 34.73 10.97
N ALA A 671 22.36 35.42 11.77
CA ALA A 671 22.65 35.80 13.15
C ALA A 671 22.04 34.80 14.13
#